data_AF-A0AAD9K0F5-F1
#
_entry.id   AF-A0AAD9K0F5-F1
#
_cell.length_a   1.000
_cell.length_b   1.000
_cell.length_c   1.000
_cell.angle_alpha   90.00
_cell.angle_beta   90.00
_cell.angle_gamma   90.00
#
_symmetry.space_group_name_H-M   'P 1'
#
loop_
_entity.id
_entity.type
_entity.pdbx_description
1 polymer ?
#
loop_
_entity_poly.entity_id
_entity_poly.type
_entity_poly.pdbx_seq_one_letter_code
_entity_poly.pdbx_strand_id
1 'polypeptide(L)'
;MFVMTLSSGSHYTCIWNWADDSQDLITVWQPPPLAQTNSHSHVFTRDLVYPVEVTCRNNVSLANDIINHTVQYEIFDIHLAPYSLGSLRGIPFNFSFMLTNGTDPSCDVIFDDEPVPNTYDVTIKTGWTPPGRLIRMETGFYLVVIRCSNLVSSASSVSNFTIDIPIIEPKSWTNITIIVQTGYVAFDVTMNEGTSVQVTWDFGRNSSADPSSWTATYQLAQLENWPRTLDGGDGVPDIHQVSHYYANPGIYNACVVVQNNYNYTEFSHLIYVVNKVENLEIMSNSPVGYVNKEGIVHIGFYTPDVPPILASVDILWGDGTDLETGQDFTADLWPATQFGPHSYGQLGPYDVWTNVSNMISWKNFTTTIWVILPITNFRMALEAKYVATGSNVSLTASFGIGDKVNIDIDWGDGNSESVPRRGTLFVDVDRLSHSYVTSGPKLITVKAWNTVSSVTKLFTVMCQHPVIDMFTLHSSAPHLYPDNFVYFNFTYDMNQIFPTDAVVAFNFGDGLANANDVYNHVPLDDLFNGDTVYSTSHKYATSGDFVASVTISNEVSEKTFTVKAGVYVPITKATWTPLYKPLLPLNSTWLSYDQLLDAIPDQLQAALNLDDTTLLTALYEDVDDVYSTLAAIVFELRSTDDVIIFYSGNQEPELESSDKDKDLTAIRYTSSGYPILRHDPDVFSTSFTSINPEGCVTVSFGDGAASSYGSDANCRIYGVDLEMAPIVGVISANLSPTHSYRDEGLFSQIVTAYSPASVETTTSAVVISAYNCQAPKLLLLTSEKSFRDPLRIPKRDPIQLTVHNTIECDDISNAKLWTIFEVDQNTGDELDEIDLSEVRSRTGSVLVIKSGYLDYGLYKVSYRMVMLANQWFSAEVSTHIKMVRSDLIVRLTPGLDISITRGWKTTIALDAEGYSRDPDDPDESQVGNRYDYDF
;
A
#
# COMPACT_ATOMS: atom_id res chain seq x y z
N MET A 1 -72.28 45.37 74.68
CA MET A 1 -72.75 45.70 76.04
C MET A 1 -74.26 45.70 76.00
N PHE A 2 -74.89 44.90 76.85
CA PHE A 2 -76.33 44.76 76.96
C PHE A 2 -76.79 45.36 78.29
N VAL A 3 -77.98 45.95 78.32
CA VAL A 3 -78.52 46.61 79.50
C VAL A 3 -79.90 46.04 79.77
N MET A 4 -80.10 45.51 80.96
CA MET A 4 -81.39 44.98 81.41
C MET A 4 -81.93 45.87 82.53
N THR A 5 -83.22 46.19 82.47
CA THR A 5 -83.92 46.93 83.52
C THR A 5 -85.09 46.10 84.05
N LEU A 6 -85.14 45.86 85.36
CA LEU A 6 -86.25 45.18 86.00
C LEU A 6 -87.19 46.19 86.66
N SER A 7 -88.46 46.17 86.27
CA SER A 7 -89.48 47.10 86.77
C SER A 7 -89.92 46.81 88.22
N SER A 8 -89.83 45.56 88.67
CA SER A 8 -90.06 45.15 90.07
C SER A 8 -89.44 43.75 90.36
N GLY A 9 -89.15 43.45 91.63
CA GLY A 9 -88.55 42.18 92.07
C GLY A 9 -87.38 42.37 93.06
N SER A 10 -87.11 41.39 93.91
CA SER A 10 -85.93 41.37 94.80
C SER A 10 -85.37 39.95 94.89
N HIS A 11 -84.10 39.83 95.31
CA HIS A 11 -83.43 38.54 95.53
C HIS A 11 -83.60 37.58 94.34
N TYR A 12 -83.20 38.03 93.15
CA TYR A 12 -83.35 37.28 91.92
C TYR A 12 -81.99 36.88 91.33
N THR A 13 -81.99 35.77 90.60
CA THR A 13 -80.88 35.31 89.77
C THR A 13 -81.31 35.46 88.31
N CYS A 14 -80.54 36.21 87.53
CA CYS A 14 -80.68 36.30 86.08
C CYS A 14 -79.68 35.39 85.39
N ILE A 15 -80.15 34.67 84.39
CA ILE A 15 -79.37 33.83 83.49
C ILE A 15 -79.38 34.55 82.14
N TRP A 16 -78.22 35.02 81.69
CA TRP A 16 -78.01 35.54 80.35
C TRP A 16 -77.61 34.38 79.45
N ASN A 17 -78.45 34.00 78.51
CA ASN A 17 -78.16 33.04 77.48
C ASN A 17 -77.78 33.79 76.20
N TRP A 18 -76.51 33.75 75.83
CA TRP A 18 -75.96 34.50 74.71
C TRP A 18 -76.21 33.84 73.34
N ALA A 19 -76.84 32.66 73.33
CA ALA A 19 -77.13 31.87 72.13
C ALA A 19 -75.88 31.48 71.32
N ASP A 20 -74.72 31.39 71.98
CA ASP A 20 -73.43 30.92 71.45
C ASP A 20 -72.86 29.75 72.28
N ASP A 21 -73.76 28.99 72.91
CA ASP A 21 -73.49 27.93 73.89
C ASP A 21 -72.89 28.40 75.24
N SER A 22 -72.74 29.72 75.45
CA SER A 22 -72.36 30.29 76.74
C SER A 22 -73.56 30.90 77.49
N GLN A 23 -73.51 30.79 78.81
CA GLN A 23 -74.49 31.42 79.70
C GLN A 23 -73.78 32.04 80.91
N ASP A 24 -74.22 33.23 81.30
CA ASP A 24 -73.77 33.89 82.52
C ASP A 24 -74.88 33.92 83.57
N LEU A 25 -74.54 33.53 84.81
CA LEU A 25 -75.43 33.61 85.96
C LEU A 25 -75.05 34.80 86.85
N ILE A 26 -76.01 35.69 87.08
CA ILE A 26 -75.86 36.86 87.95
C ILE A 26 -76.91 36.77 89.04
N THR A 27 -76.48 36.72 90.31
CA THR A 27 -77.40 36.73 91.45
C THR A 27 -77.30 38.06 92.20
N VAL A 28 -78.44 38.72 92.40
CA VAL A 28 -78.53 40.00 93.10
C VAL A 28 -79.32 39.82 94.40
N TRP A 29 -78.66 39.96 95.55
CA TRP A 29 -79.24 39.80 96.88
C TRP A 29 -79.49 41.16 97.56
N GLN A 30 -80.56 41.87 97.19
CA GLN A 30 -80.97 43.12 97.84
C GLN A 30 -82.51 43.24 97.97
N PRO A 31 -83.08 43.65 99.13
CA PRO A 31 -84.52 43.86 99.35
C PRO A 31 -85.09 45.14 98.65
N PRO A 32 -86.41 45.21 98.33
CA PRO A 32 -87.02 46.29 97.53
C PRO A 32 -86.86 47.69 98.19
N PRO A 33 -86.80 48.81 97.42
CA PRO A 33 -87.90 49.19 96.51
C PRO A 33 -87.59 50.05 95.24
N LEU A 34 -86.46 49.92 94.51
CA LEU A 34 -86.22 50.71 93.27
C LEU A 34 -85.84 49.84 92.06
N ALA A 35 -86.32 50.22 90.86
CA ALA A 35 -85.97 49.60 89.58
C ALA A 35 -84.45 49.55 89.41
N GLN A 36 -83.90 48.35 89.21
CA GLN A 36 -82.46 48.15 89.01
C GLN A 36 -82.15 47.95 87.54
N THR A 37 -81.14 48.68 87.07
CA THR A 37 -80.54 48.53 85.75
C THR A 37 -79.17 47.87 85.91
N ASN A 38 -78.97 46.74 85.26
CA ASN A 38 -77.69 46.03 85.22
C ASN A 38 -77.20 46.01 83.78
N SER A 39 -75.94 46.39 83.56
CA SER A 39 -75.27 46.22 82.29
C SER A 39 -74.33 45.02 82.33
N HIS A 40 -74.25 44.28 81.24
CA HIS A 40 -73.35 43.15 81.10
C HIS A 40 -72.74 43.11 79.70
N SER A 41 -71.51 42.65 79.60
CA SER A 41 -70.75 42.65 78.35
C SER A 41 -70.34 41.23 77.99
N HIS A 42 -70.51 40.88 76.72
CA HIS A 42 -70.13 39.60 76.15
C HIS A 42 -69.39 39.82 74.84
N VAL A 43 -68.50 38.89 74.49
CA VAL A 43 -67.72 38.94 73.24
C VAL A 43 -68.11 37.74 72.39
N PHE A 44 -68.75 38.00 71.25
CA PHE A 44 -69.09 36.98 70.28
C PHE A 44 -67.90 36.70 69.37
N THR A 45 -67.65 35.43 69.06
CA THR A 45 -66.49 35.00 68.26
C THR A 45 -66.83 34.70 66.79
N ARG A 46 -68.12 34.57 66.46
CA ARG A 46 -68.62 34.31 65.10
C ARG A 46 -69.61 35.38 64.67
N ASP A 47 -69.61 35.66 63.37
CA ASP A 47 -70.52 36.58 62.69
C ASP A 47 -71.90 35.94 62.45
N LEU A 48 -72.81 36.13 63.41
CA LEU A 48 -74.17 35.59 63.37
C LEU A 48 -75.15 36.57 64.01
N VAL A 49 -76.45 36.29 63.85
CA VAL A 49 -77.51 36.93 64.63
C VAL A 49 -77.77 36.08 65.87
N TYR A 50 -77.44 36.61 67.04
CA TYR A 50 -77.60 35.94 68.34
C TYR A 50 -78.90 36.42 69.01
N PRO A 51 -79.91 35.55 69.22
CA PRO A 51 -81.07 35.86 70.05
C PRO A 51 -80.68 35.77 71.53
N VAL A 52 -80.16 36.87 72.09
CA VAL A 52 -79.73 36.93 73.48
C VAL A 52 -80.97 36.93 74.38
N GLU A 53 -81.14 35.86 75.16
CA GLU A 53 -82.24 35.70 76.10
C GLU A 53 -81.76 35.98 77.53
N VAL A 54 -82.51 36.78 78.28
CA VAL A 54 -82.24 37.01 79.71
C VAL A 54 -83.42 36.50 80.50
N THR A 55 -83.18 35.49 81.35
CA THR A 55 -84.21 34.91 82.22
C THR A 55 -83.88 35.19 83.68
N CYS A 56 -84.72 35.97 84.36
CA CYS A 56 -84.58 36.30 85.78
C CYS A 56 -85.60 35.55 86.62
N ARG A 57 -85.16 34.91 87.70
CA ARG A 57 -86.01 34.16 88.63
C ARG A 57 -85.70 34.50 90.09
N ASN A 58 -86.72 34.50 90.94
CA ASN A 58 -86.57 34.43 92.39
C ASN A 58 -87.34 33.20 92.94
N ASN A 59 -87.49 33.07 94.26
CA ASN A 59 -88.20 31.94 94.85
C ASN A 59 -89.73 31.92 94.59
N VAL A 60 -90.29 32.93 93.93
CA VAL A 60 -91.75 33.12 93.76
C VAL A 60 -92.16 33.30 92.28
N SER A 61 -91.32 33.88 91.42
CA SER A 61 -91.63 34.18 90.02
C SER A 61 -90.43 34.09 89.08
N LEU A 62 -90.72 34.02 87.77
CA LEU A 62 -89.76 34.03 86.67
C LEU A 62 -90.23 34.98 85.56
N ALA A 63 -89.32 35.71 84.94
CA ALA A 63 -89.55 36.55 83.77
C ALA A 63 -88.38 36.38 82.77
N ASN A 64 -88.66 36.46 81.47
CA ASN A 64 -87.65 36.46 80.42
C ASN A 64 -87.90 37.53 79.34
N ASP A 65 -86.84 37.91 78.63
CA ASP A 65 -86.88 38.78 77.44
C ASP A 65 -85.79 38.37 76.45
N ILE A 66 -85.98 38.63 75.15
CA ILE A 66 -85.06 38.23 74.08
C ILE A 66 -84.77 39.42 73.15
N ILE A 67 -83.49 39.68 72.88
CA ILE A 67 -83.03 40.66 71.89
C ILE A 67 -82.14 40.02 70.83
N ASN A 68 -82.41 40.28 69.55
CA ASN A 68 -81.54 39.84 68.46
C ASN A 68 -80.35 40.79 68.31
N HIS A 69 -79.13 40.28 68.47
CA HIS A 69 -77.88 41.03 68.29
C HIS A 69 -77.09 40.50 67.09
N THR A 70 -76.85 41.35 66.09
CA THR A 70 -76.10 40.99 64.89
C THR A 70 -74.62 41.30 65.06
N VAL A 71 -73.76 40.31 64.79
CA VAL A 71 -72.29 40.44 64.83
C VAL A 71 -71.75 40.28 63.42
N GLN A 72 -70.85 41.17 63.00
CA GLN A 72 -70.19 41.15 61.68
C GLN A 72 -68.69 41.39 61.84
N TYR A 73 -67.87 40.87 60.93
CA TYR A 73 -66.44 41.20 60.87
C TYR A 73 -66.20 42.54 60.19
N GLU A 74 -65.17 43.28 60.65
CA GLU A 74 -64.71 44.50 59.99
C GLU A 74 -64.13 44.23 58.59
N ILE A 75 -64.28 45.21 57.70
CA ILE A 75 -63.80 45.16 56.32
C ILE A 75 -62.36 45.68 56.24
N PHE A 76 -61.44 44.90 55.65
CA PHE A 76 -60.09 45.37 55.31
C PHE A 76 -59.51 44.63 54.09
N ASP A 77 -58.41 45.16 53.55
CA ASP A 77 -57.67 44.61 52.40
C ASP A 77 -58.51 44.50 51.12
N ILE A 78 -59.06 45.64 50.71
CA ILE A 78 -59.75 45.81 49.43
C ILE A 78 -58.67 46.08 48.36
N HIS A 79 -58.65 45.30 47.29
CA HIS A 79 -57.74 45.55 46.17
C HIS A 79 -58.38 45.23 44.82
N LEU A 80 -57.94 45.98 43.81
CA LEU A 80 -58.30 45.77 42.42
C LEU A 80 -57.53 44.57 41.87
N ALA A 81 -58.16 43.75 41.02
CA ALA A 81 -57.49 42.62 40.41
C ALA A 81 -56.35 43.08 39.47
N PRO A 82 -55.26 42.30 39.31
CA PRO A 82 -54.07 42.72 38.57
C PRO A 82 -54.32 43.14 37.12
N TYR A 83 -55.33 42.56 36.48
CA TYR A 83 -55.68 42.81 35.07
C TYR A 83 -56.56 44.04 34.85
N SER A 84 -56.86 44.81 35.91
CA SER A 84 -57.77 45.95 35.88
C SER A 84 -57.04 47.30 36.10
N LEU A 85 -55.74 47.40 35.82
CA LEU A 85 -54.93 48.60 36.07
C LEU A 85 -54.86 49.61 34.91
N GLY A 86 -55.48 49.31 33.76
CA GLY A 86 -55.72 50.29 32.70
C GLY A 86 -56.35 49.67 31.44
N SER A 87 -56.50 50.48 30.39
CA SER A 87 -57.06 50.09 29.09
C SER A 87 -56.53 50.99 27.96
N LEU A 88 -56.90 50.70 26.71
CA LEU A 88 -56.63 51.55 25.55
C LEU A 88 -57.77 52.54 25.29
N ARG A 89 -57.41 53.69 24.72
CA ARG A 89 -58.32 54.73 24.23
C ARG A 89 -59.37 54.12 23.30
N GLY A 90 -60.64 54.28 23.64
CA GLY A 90 -61.77 53.79 22.86
C GLY A 90 -62.05 52.28 22.99
N ILE A 91 -61.30 51.55 23.82
CA ILE A 91 -61.54 50.12 24.06
C ILE A 91 -62.33 49.95 25.37
N PRO A 92 -63.49 49.25 25.33
CA PRO A 92 -64.27 48.98 26.52
C PRO A 92 -63.52 48.10 27.54
N PHE A 93 -63.67 48.40 28.83
CA PHE A 93 -63.04 47.65 29.93
C PHE A 93 -64.02 47.40 31.08
N ASN A 94 -63.60 46.58 32.04
CA ASN A 94 -64.31 46.31 33.28
C ASN A 94 -63.33 46.23 34.47
N PHE A 95 -63.87 46.44 35.66
CA PHE A 95 -63.14 46.28 36.91
C PHE A 95 -63.53 44.97 37.55
N SER A 96 -62.56 44.31 38.16
CA SER A 96 -62.78 43.27 39.15
C SER A 96 -62.00 43.60 40.40
N PHE A 97 -62.58 43.34 41.57
CA PHE A 97 -61.98 43.62 42.86
C PHE A 97 -62.35 42.54 43.86
N MET A 98 -61.55 42.44 44.92
CA MET A 98 -61.76 41.46 45.98
C MET A 98 -61.42 42.03 47.35
N LEU A 99 -61.99 41.40 48.37
CA LEU A 99 -61.76 41.73 49.78
C LEU A 99 -61.32 40.48 50.51
N THR A 100 -60.32 40.61 51.38
CA THR A 100 -59.84 39.49 52.19
C THR A 100 -60.75 39.24 53.40
N ASN A 101 -61.35 40.29 53.99
CA ASN A 101 -62.22 40.15 55.16
C ASN A 101 -63.45 41.09 55.18
N GLY A 102 -64.47 40.70 55.94
CA GLY A 102 -65.75 41.38 56.08
C GLY A 102 -66.95 40.43 55.94
N THR A 103 -68.03 40.69 56.70
CA THR A 103 -69.31 39.97 56.62
C THR A 103 -70.37 40.89 56.01
N ASP A 104 -71.13 40.38 55.03
CA ASP A 104 -72.18 41.07 54.28
C ASP A 104 -71.84 42.52 53.86
N PRO A 105 -70.68 42.78 53.22
CA PRO A 105 -70.34 44.13 52.81
C PRO A 105 -71.17 44.57 51.59
N SER A 106 -71.60 45.83 51.60
CA SER A 106 -72.10 46.55 50.44
C SER A 106 -70.96 47.35 49.85
N CYS A 107 -70.62 47.07 48.58
CA CYS A 107 -69.52 47.72 47.89
C CYS A 107 -70.01 48.56 46.71
N ASP A 108 -69.47 49.77 46.60
CA ASP A 108 -69.65 50.69 45.47
C ASP A 108 -68.31 50.91 44.77
N VAL A 109 -68.33 50.94 43.44
CA VAL A 109 -67.17 51.31 42.61
C VAL A 109 -67.38 52.71 42.06
N ILE A 110 -66.41 53.59 42.28
CA ILE A 110 -66.37 54.94 41.71
C ILE A 110 -65.19 54.97 40.75
N PHE A 111 -65.42 55.42 39.53
CA PHE A 111 -64.38 55.60 38.53
C PHE A 111 -64.41 57.05 38.07
N ASP A 112 -63.31 57.77 38.28
CA ASP A 112 -63.16 59.15 37.82
C ASP A 112 -64.30 60.04 38.37
N ASP A 113 -64.47 59.99 39.69
CA ASP A 113 -65.53 60.65 40.48
C ASP A 113 -66.98 60.28 40.12
N GLU A 114 -67.20 59.35 39.19
CA GLU A 114 -68.53 58.87 38.79
C GLU A 114 -68.83 57.45 39.35
N PRO A 115 -69.99 57.23 39.99
CA PRO A 115 -70.38 55.91 40.47
C PRO A 115 -70.67 54.96 39.30
N VAL A 116 -70.02 53.80 39.32
CA VAL A 116 -70.17 52.75 38.30
C VAL A 116 -71.00 51.62 38.88
N PRO A 117 -72.07 51.19 38.18
CA PRO A 117 -72.83 50.02 38.60
C PRO A 117 -71.94 48.78 38.67
N ASN A 118 -71.93 48.13 39.83
CA ASN A 118 -71.19 46.90 40.08
C ASN A 118 -72.10 45.83 40.65
N THR A 119 -71.67 44.58 40.52
CA THR A 119 -72.21 43.45 41.25
C THR A 119 -71.16 43.00 42.25
N TYR A 120 -71.60 42.56 43.43
CA TYR A 120 -70.73 42.03 44.46
C TYR A 120 -71.29 40.71 44.96
N ASP A 121 -70.45 39.68 44.95
CA ASP A 121 -70.77 38.37 45.51
C ASP A 121 -70.18 38.27 46.92
N VAL A 122 -71.09 38.35 47.91
CA VAL A 122 -70.75 38.26 49.34
C VAL A 122 -70.13 36.92 49.73
N THR A 123 -70.38 35.85 48.97
CA THR A 123 -69.93 34.48 49.29
C THR A 123 -68.45 34.30 49.01
N ILE A 124 -68.01 34.77 47.83
CA ILE A 124 -66.61 34.67 47.38
C ILE A 124 -65.83 35.96 47.61
N LYS A 125 -66.48 37.00 48.13
CA LYS A 125 -65.93 38.33 48.43
C LYS A 125 -65.28 39.01 47.23
N THR A 126 -65.90 38.88 46.05
CA THR A 126 -65.44 39.52 44.82
C THR A 126 -66.54 40.37 44.20
N GLY A 127 -66.16 41.46 43.55
CA GLY A 127 -67.07 42.30 42.80
C GLY A 127 -66.53 42.62 41.42
N TRP A 128 -67.44 42.94 40.51
CA TRP A 128 -67.10 43.27 39.13
C TRP A 128 -68.09 44.28 38.54
N THR A 129 -67.62 45.03 37.54
CA THR A 129 -68.50 45.89 36.73
C THR A 129 -68.97 45.16 35.48
N PRO A 130 -70.17 45.49 34.94
CA PRO A 130 -70.66 44.88 33.71
C PRO A 130 -69.68 45.07 32.54
N PRO A 131 -69.41 44.03 31.74
CA PRO A 131 -68.52 44.14 30.59
C PRO A 131 -69.08 45.11 29.54
N GLY A 132 -68.18 45.84 28.87
CA GLY A 132 -68.52 46.69 27.73
C GLY A 132 -69.11 48.07 28.05
N ARG A 133 -69.28 48.42 29.34
CA ARG A 133 -69.92 49.68 29.75
C ARG A 133 -68.95 50.83 29.99
N LEU A 134 -67.73 50.54 30.42
CA LEU A 134 -66.73 51.56 30.68
C LEU A 134 -65.85 51.75 29.44
N ILE A 135 -65.77 52.98 28.96
CA ILE A 135 -64.93 53.38 27.83
C ILE A 135 -64.46 54.82 28.09
N ARG A 136 -63.24 55.13 27.66
CA ARG A 136 -62.67 56.48 27.70
C ARG A 136 -62.06 56.82 26.35
N MET A 137 -62.39 58.01 25.85
CA MET A 137 -61.87 58.53 24.59
C MET A 137 -60.67 59.46 24.80
N GLU A 138 -60.39 59.84 26.04
CA GLU A 138 -59.25 60.66 26.43
C GLU A 138 -58.22 59.78 27.13
N THR A 139 -56.95 60.12 26.91
CA THR A 139 -55.81 59.44 27.51
C THR A 139 -55.41 60.16 28.79
N GLY A 140 -55.13 59.41 29.85
CA GLY A 140 -54.92 60.03 31.15
C GLY A 140 -54.84 59.04 32.30
N PHE A 141 -54.57 59.58 33.48
CA PHE A 141 -54.73 58.89 34.75
C PHE A 141 -56.14 59.10 35.26
N TYR A 142 -56.79 58.00 35.61
CA TYR A 142 -58.11 57.97 36.21
C TYR A 142 -58.02 57.28 37.57
N LEU A 143 -58.83 57.71 38.53
CA LEU A 143 -58.87 57.09 39.85
C LEU A 143 -60.01 56.08 39.90
N VAL A 144 -59.68 54.86 40.36
CA VAL A 144 -60.66 53.84 40.73
C VAL A 144 -60.71 53.82 42.25
N VAL A 145 -61.89 54.10 42.81
CA VAL A 145 -62.14 54.06 44.24
C VAL A 145 -63.19 52.99 44.52
N ILE A 146 -62.81 51.96 45.27
CA ILE A 146 -63.74 50.94 45.75
C ILE A 146 -64.06 51.26 47.19
N ARG A 147 -65.34 51.44 47.53
CA ARG A 147 -65.81 51.70 48.90
C ARG A 147 -66.69 50.54 49.33
N CYS A 148 -66.35 49.90 50.43
CA CYS A 148 -67.14 48.83 51.00
C CYS A 148 -67.53 49.16 52.44
N SER A 149 -68.78 48.88 52.80
CA SER A 149 -69.31 49.15 54.15
C SER A 149 -70.22 48.03 54.62
N ASN A 150 -70.25 47.80 55.93
CA ASN A 150 -71.22 46.93 56.61
C ASN A 150 -71.70 47.61 57.91
N LEU A 151 -72.41 46.90 58.79
CA LEU A 151 -72.98 47.49 60.00
C LEU A 151 -71.93 47.93 61.03
N VAL A 152 -70.69 47.45 60.91
CA VAL A 152 -69.62 47.67 61.90
C VAL A 152 -68.45 48.52 61.38
N SER A 153 -68.23 48.58 60.06
CA SER A 153 -67.05 49.23 59.48
C SER A 153 -67.26 49.74 58.04
N SER A 154 -66.40 50.66 57.61
CA SER A 154 -66.29 51.12 56.22
C SER A 154 -64.82 51.24 55.82
N ALA A 155 -64.44 50.71 54.67
CA ALA A 155 -63.09 50.77 54.13
C ALA A 155 -63.11 51.15 52.64
N SER A 156 -62.00 51.73 52.16
CA SER A 156 -61.85 52.08 50.75
C SER A 156 -60.47 51.77 50.20
N SER A 157 -60.39 51.42 48.92
CA SER A 157 -59.15 51.25 48.16
C SER A 157 -59.12 52.23 47.00
N VAL A 158 -57.96 52.82 46.74
CA VAL A 158 -57.73 53.76 45.64
C VAL A 158 -56.63 53.20 44.74
N SER A 159 -56.89 53.12 43.44
CA SER A 159 -55.93 52.65 42.45
C SER A 159 -55.92 53.58 41.24
N ASN A 160 -54.73 53.78 40.67
CA ASN A 160 -54.58 54.50 39.41
C ASN A 160 -54.93 53.57 38.25
N PHE A 161 -55.66 54.09 37.28
CA PHE A 161 -56.06 53.42 36.06
C PHE A 161 -55.64 54.25 34.86
N THR A 162 -54.85 53.70 33.94
CA THR A 162 -54.41 54.45 32.75
C THR A 162 -55.24 54.15 31.53
N ILE A 163 -55.46 55.20 30.72
CA ILE A 163 -55.95 55.06 29.35
C ILE A 163 -54.82 55.43 28.40
N ASP A 164 -54.27 54.43 27.73
CA ASP A 164 -53.15 54.57 26.80
C ASP A 164 -53.62 54.67 25.33
N ILE A 165 -52.84 55.33 24.48
CA ILE A 165 -53.04 55.31 23.02
C ILE A 165 -52.52 53.98 22.48
N PRO A 166 -53.30 53.24 21.67
CA PRO A 166 -52.83 52.01 21.04
C PRO A 166 -51.63 52.28 20.13
N ILE A 167 -50.74 51.30 20.00
CA ILE A 167 -49.66 51.35 19.01
C ILE A 167 -50.28 51.22 17.61
N ILE A 168 -50.14 52.25 16.77
CA ILE A 168 -50.72 52.30 15.42
C ILE A 168 -49.62 52.32 14.36
N GLU A 169 -49.70 51.39 13.40
CA GLU A 169 -48.76 51.23 12.28
C GLU A 169 -47.28 51.27 12.67
N PRO A 170 -46.82 50.43 13.62
CA PRO A 170 -45.41 50.32 13.90
C PRO A 170 -44.68 49.78 12.65
N LYS A 171 -43.48 50.31 12.40
CA LYS A 171 -42.59 49.88 11.30
C LYS A 171 -41.19 49.76 11.84
N SER A 172 -40.47 48.76 11.35
CA SER A 172 -39.04 48.60 11.59
C SER A 172 -38.32 48.17 10.31
N TRP A 173 -37.12 48.69 10.09
CA TRP A 173 -36.25 48.32 8.97
C TRP A 173 -34.77 48.46 9.38
N THR A 174 -33.89 47.91 8.55
CA THR A 174 -32.44 48.12 8.63
C THR A 174 -31.92 48.72 7.34
N ASN A 175 -30.82 49.45 7.42
CA ASN A 175 -30.18 50.07 6.25
C ASN A 175 -29.30 49.09 5.45
N ILE A 176 -28.81 48.03 6.11
CA ILE A 176 -27.87 47.06 5.54
C ILE A 176 -28.20 45.68 6.13
N THR A 177 -28.28 44.66 5.27
CA THR A 177 -28.50 43.27 5.66
C THR A 177 -27.26 42.39 5.48
N ILE A 178 -26.24 42.87 4.76
CA ILE A 178 -24.96 42.17 4.54
C ILE A 178 -23.83 43.12 4.94
N ILE A 179 -23.03 42.74 5.94
CA ILE A 179 -21.85 43.50 6.37
C ILE A 179 -20.60 42.64 6.32
N VAL A 180 -19.46 43.28 6.04
CA VAL A 180 -18.14 42.67 6.24
C VAL A 180 -17.89 42.53 7.74
N GLN A 181 -17.24 41.45 8.19
CA GLN A 181 -16.80 41.23 9.57
C GLN A 181 -16.31 42.56 10.18
N THR A 182 -16.82 42.93 11.36
CA THR A 182 -16.59 44.21 12.07
C THR A 182 -17.45 45.42 11.64
N GLY A 183 -18.72 45.21 11.26
CA GLY A 183 -19.64 46.28 10.87
C GLY A 183 -20.71 46.66 11.92
N TYR A 184 -21.24 47.87 11.81
CA TYR A 184 -22.43 48.32 12.53
C TYR A 184 -23.68 48.17 11.64
N VAL A 185 -24.77 47.65 12.20
CA VAL A 185 -26.09 47.67 11.57
C VAL A 185 -27.02 48.56 12.39
N ALA A 186 -27.71 49.47 11.71
CA ALA A 186 -28.71 50.34 12.32
C ALA A 186 -30.10 49.72 12.20
N PHE A 187 -30.84 49.73 13.29
CA PHE A 187 -32.22 49.28 13.40
C PHE A 187 -33.10 50.48 13.71
N ASP A 188 -33.96 50.82 12.78
CA ASP A 188 -34.88 51.95 12.90
C ASP A 188 -36.28 51.46 13.31
N VAL A 189 -36.94 52.24 14.15
CA VAL A 189 -38.33 52.03 14.56
C VAL A 189 -39.08 53.35 14.51
N THR A 190 -40.30 53.29 13.97
CA THR A 190 -41.24 54.40 14.00
C THR A 190 -42.68 53.89 14.06
N MET A 191 -43.62 54.72 14.51
CA MET A 191 -45.05 54.40 14.55
C MET A 191 -45.88 55.68 14.50
N ASN A 192 -47.12 55.59 14.01
CA ASN A 192 -47.97 56.77 13.91
C ASN A 192 -48.40 57.25 15.31
N GLU A 193 -48.87 56.36 16.17
CA GLU A 193 -49.34 56.71 17.51
C GLU A 193 -49.00 55.62 18.53
N GLY A 194 -48.93 56.01 19.81
CA GLY A 194 -48.73 55.12 20.95
C GLY A 194 -48.35 55.90 22.20
N THR A 195 -48.74 55.42 23.39
CA THR A 195 -48.25 55.92 24.68
C THR A 195 -47.67 54.79 25.52
N SER A 196 -46.81 55.13 26.49
CA SER A 196 -46.14 54.17 27.38
C SER A 196 -45.37 53.08 26.60
N VAL A 197 -44.81 53.46 25.45
CA VAL A 197 -44.19 52.51 24.52
C VAL A 197 -42.82 52.07 25.04
N GLN A 198 -42.59 50.77 24.99
CA GLN A 198 -41.33 50.09 25.13
C GLN A 198 -40.92 49.53 23.78
N VAL A 199 -39.68 49.80 23.37
CA VAL A 199 -39.05 49.14 22.23
C VAL A 199 -37.88 48.33 22.73
N THR A 200 -37.85 47.04 22.40
CA THR A 200 -36.76 46.13 22.72
C THR A 200 -36.15 45.61 21.42
N TRP A 201 -34.86 45.86 21.23
CA TRP A 201 -34.08 45.26 20.15
C TRP A 201 -33.29 44.09 20.73
N ASP A 202 -33.44 42.90 20.17
CA ASP A 202 -32.58 41.73 20.38
C ASP A 202 -31.77 41.52 19.09
N PHE A 203 -30.46 41.68 19.15
CA PHE A 203 -29.60 41.60 17.96
C PHE A 203 -29.31 40.15 17.50
N GLY A 204 -29.93 39.15 18.14
CA GLY A 204 -29.82 37.74 17.80
C GLY A 204 -28.51 37.13 18.29
N ARG A 205 -28.56 36.06 19.09
CA ARG A 205 -27.34 35.47 19.66
C ARG A 205 -26.73 34.37 18.79
N ASN A 206 -25.42 34.49 18.59
CA ASN A 206 -24.50 33.36 18.43
C ASN A 206 -24.07 32.94 19.86
N SER A 207 -24.15 31.66 20.16
CA SER A 207 -24.26 30.99 21.48
C SER A 207 -23.18 31.23 22.58
N SER A 208 -22.45 32.34 22.68
CA SER A 208 -21.39 32.44 23.72
C SER A 208 -21.00 33.81 24.31
N ALA A 209 -21.73 34.90 24.07
CA ALA A 209 -21.36 36.22 24.65
C ALA A 209 -22.39 36.78 25.65
N ASP A 210 -21.89 37.64 26.56
CA ASP A 210 -22.57 38.28 27.70
C ASP A 210 -24.00 38.75 27.37
N PRO A 211 -25.03 38.29 28.11
CA PRO A 211 -26.43 38.52 27.77
C PRO A 211 -26.87 39.99 27.78
N SER A 212 -26.10 40.90 28.40
CA SER A 212 -26.48 42.31 28.58
C SER A 212 -26.15 43.23 27.39
N SER A 213 -25.25 42.83 26.47
CA SER A 213 -24.83 43.64 25.33
C SER A 213 -25.56 43.34 24.01
N TRP A 214 -26.42 42.32 23.99
CA TRP A 214 -27.15 41.85 22.81
C TRP A 214 -28.60 42.33 22.75
N THR A 215 -29.04 43.06 23.78
CA THR A 215 -30.36 43.68 23.80
C THR A 215 -30.26 45.16 24.12
N ALA A 216 -31.00 46.00 23.40
CA ALA A 216 -31.20 47.40 23.74
C ALA A 216 -32.68 47.62 24.08
N THR A 217 -32.98 48.55 24.98
CA THR A 217 -34.36 48.90 25.32
C THR A 217 -34.51 50.41 25.40
N TYR A 218 -35.58 50.90 24.78
CA TYR A 218 -36.03 52.29 24.87
C TYR A 218 -37.42 52.26 25.52
N GLN A 219 -37.59 53.02 26.60
CA GLN A 219 -38.82 53.06 27.39
C GLN A 219 -39.27 54.50 27.51
N LEU A 220 -40.46 54.81 27.00
CA LEU A 220 -41.14 56.05 27.30
C LEU A 220 -41.73 56.01 28.71
N ALA A 221 -41.81 57.17 29.36
CA ALA A 221 -42.52 57.29 30.63
C ALA A 221 -44.01 56.95 30.44
N GLN A 222 -44.68 56.61 31.54
CA GLN A 222 -46.11 56.28 31.50
C GLN A 222 -46.93 57.46 30.93
N LEU A 223 -47.81 57.16 29.98
CA LEU A 223 -48.63 58.10 29.18
C LEU A 223 -47.84 59.08 28.29
N GLU A 224 -46.52 58.95 28.20
CA GLU A 224 -45.73 59.75 27.27
C GLU A 224 -46.03 59.29 25.83
N ASN A 225 -46.37 60.26 24.97
CA ASN A 225 -46.66 60.01 23.56
C ASN A 225 -45.40 59.64 22.81
N TRP A 226 -45.52 58.76 21.80
CA TRP A 226 -44.47 58.58 20.82
C TRP A 226 -44.07 59.93 20.21
N PRO A 227 -42.77 60.30 20.26
CA PRO A 227 -42.32 61.60 19.77
C PRO A 227 -42.67 61.83 18.30
N ARG A 228 -42.96 63.09 17.96
CA ARG A 228 -43.14 63.57 16.59
C ARG A 228 -42.33 64.84 16.42
N THR A 229 -41.50 64.91 15.39
CA THR A 229 -40.74 66.13 15.08
C THR A 229 -41.71 67.21 14.61
N LEU A 230 -41.67 68.39 15.26
CA LEU A 230 -42.50 69.55 14.91
C LEU A 230 -41.84 70.48 13.87
N ASP A 231 -40.64 70.15 13.40
CA ASP A 231 -39.88 70.95 12.43
C ASP A 231 -40.23 70.55 10.99
N GLY A 232 -41.32 71.14 10.48
CA GLY A 232 -41.93 70.86 9.18
C GLY A 232 -43.36 70.40 9.41
N GLY A 233 -44.35 71.21 9.02
CA GLY A 233 -45.77 71.09 9.40
C GLY A 233 -46.54 69.86 8.90
N ASP A 234 -45.89 68.71 8.85
CA ASP A 234 -46.31 67.46 8.22
C ASP A 234 -46.62 66.36 9.26
N GLY A 235 -46.25 66.56 10.53
CA GLY A 235 -46.55 65.60 11.62
C GLY A 235 -45.91 64.23 11.46
N VAL A 236 -44.70 64.17 10.89
CA VAL A 236 -43.98 62.91 10.64
C VAL A 236 -43.59 62.26 11.98
N PRO A 237 -43.88 60.96 12.16
CA PRO A 237 -43.37 60.19 13.30
C PRO A 237 -41.84 60.28 13.46
N ASP A 238 -41.35 60.47 14.69
CA ASP A 238 -39.91 60.39 14.94
C ASP A 238 -39.40 58.97 14.70
N ILE A 239 -38.16 58.88 14.21
CA ILE A 239 -37.45 57.63 13.98
C ILE A 239 -36.47 57.44 15.13
N HIS A 240 -36.67 56.36 15.88
CA HIS A 240 -35.72 55.93 16.90
C HIS A 240 -34.77 54.89 16.30
N GLN A 241 -33.47 55.16 16.38
CA GLN A 241 -32.42 54.34 15.80
C GLN A 241 -31.51 53.77 16.89
N VAL A 242 -31.20 52.48 16.80
CA VAL A 242 -30.15 51.83 17.59
C VAL A 242 -29.21 51.08 16.66
N SER A 243 -27.90 51.23 16.87
CA SER A 243 -26.87 50.53 16.10
C SER A 243 -26.19 49.44 16.92
N HIS A 244 -25.98 48.27 16.34
CA HIS A 244 -25.26 47.15 16.96
C HIS A 244 -24.03 46.74 16.16
N TYR A 245 -22.95 46.38 16.86
CA TYR A 245 -21.68 45.95 16.28
C TYR A 245 -21.58 44.42 16.30
N TYR A 246 -21.49 43.80 15.12
CA TYR A 246 -21.30 42.35 15.00
C TYR A 246 -19.81 42.01 14.83
N ALA A 247 -19.20 41.48 15.89
CA ALA A 247 -17.77 41.16 15.93
C ALA A 247 -17.41 39.87 15.15
N ASN A 248 -18.31 38.89 15.15
CA ASN A 248 -18.06 37.57 14.61
C ASN A 248 -18.86 37.34 13.32
N PRO A 249 -18.31 36.61 12.34
CA PRO A 249 -19.08 36.15 11.20
C PRO A 249 -20.24 35.24 11.62
N GLY A 250 -21.39 35.39 10.98
CA GLY A 250 -22.54 34.53 11.21
C GLY A 250 -23.80 35.01 10.53
N ILE A 251 -24.86 34.21 10.66
CA ILE A 251 -26.22 34.60 10.29
C ILE A 251 -26.95 34.92 11.59
N TYR A 252 -27.39 36.16 11.74
CA TYR A 252 -28.03 36.67 12.93
C TYR A 252 -29.49 36.99 12.63
N ASN A 253 -30.40 36.48 13.44
CA ASN A 253 -31.81 36.86 13.38
C ASN A 253 -32.08 37.90 14.47
N ALA A 254 -32.04 39.17 14.10
CA ALA A 254 -32.32 40.27 15.01
C ALA A 254 -33.84 40.49 15.09
N CYS A 255 -34.35 40.62 16.31
CA CYS A 255 -35.76 40.84 16.60
C CYS A 255 -35.98 42.24 17.20
N VAL A 256 -37.03 42.94 16.77
CA VAL A 256 -37.45 44.23 17.33
C VAL A 256 -38.88 44.11 17.81
N VAL A 257 -39.08 44.23 19.11
CA VAL A 257 -40.38 44.19 19.77
C VAL A 257 -40.80 45.61 20.15
N VAL A 258 -41.93 46.05 19.64
CA VAL A 258 -42.57 47.32 20.00
C VAL A 258 -43.81 46.97 20.82
N GLN A 259 -43.86 47.40 22.08
CA GLN A 259 -44.96 47.05 22.98
C GLN A 259 -45.36 48.20 23.90
N ASN A 260 -46.57 48.14 24.43
CA ASN A 260 -46.97 48.86 25.62
C ASN A 260 -47.67 47.87 26.55
N ASN A 261 -48.35 48.34 27.60
CA ASN A 261 -49.02 47.46 28.55
C ASN A 261 -50.16 46.60 27.95
N TYR A 262 -50.59 46.86 26.71
CA TYR A 262 -51.79 46.26 26.12
C TYR A 262 -51.59 45.68 24.71
N ASN A 263 -50.67 46.23 23.92
CA ASN A 263 -50.39 45.84 22.54
C ASN A 263 -48.90 45.55 22.36
N TYR A 264 -48.58 44.61 21.47
CA TYR A 264 -47.21 44.38 21.01
C TYR A 264 -47.17 44.08 19.52
N THR A 265 -46.02 44.32 18.89
CA THR A 265 -45.71 43.96 17.51
C THR A 265 -44.23 43.58 17.43
N GLU A 266 -43.92 42.56 16.63
CA GLU A 266 -42.58 42.00 16.50
C GLU A 266 -42.12 42.06 15.04
N PHE A 267 -40.87 42.47 14.82
CA PHE A 267 -40.20 42.50 13.52
C PHE A 267 -38.93 41.65 13.56
N SER A 268 -38.68 40.88 12.50
CA SER A 268 -37.48 40.04 12.37
C SER A 268 -36.65 40.49 11.16
N HIS A 269 -35.34 40.66 11.39
CA HIS A 269 -34.36 41.13 10.42
C HIS A 269 -33.20 40.14 10.36
N LEU A 270 -32.98 39.55 9.18
CA LEU A 270 -31.89 38.62 8.96
C LEU A 270 -30.63 39.36 8.53
N ILE A 271 -29.57 39.24 9.32
CA ILE A 271 -28.29 39.92 9.12
C ILE A 271 -27.20 38.90 8.79
N TYR A 272 -26.52 39.11 7.68
CA TYR A 272 -25.39 38.30 7.22
C TYR A 272 -24.08 39.04 7.51
N VAL A 273 -23.31 38.51 8.45
CA VAL A 273 -22.00 39.05 8.82
C VAL A 273 -20.95 38.18 8.19
N VAL A 274 -20.42 38.60 7.04
CA VAL A 274 -19.57 37.77 6.18
C VAL A 274 -18.12 38.23 6.30
N ASN A 275 -17.20 37.30 6.50
CA ASN A 275 -15.76 37.59 6.43
C ASN A 275 -15.26 37.53 4.99
N LYS A 276 -14.20 38.28 4.70
CA LYS A 276 -13.56 38.25 3.39
C LYS A 276 -12.90 36.88 3.16
N VAL A 277 -12.86 36.46 1.89
CA VAL A 277 -12.12 35.28 1.43
C VAL A 277 -10.62 35.63 1.36
N GLU A 278 -9.96 35.61 2.50
CA GLU A 278 -8.52 35.91 2.66
C GLU A 278 -7.83 34.78 3.43
N ASN A 279 -6.49 34.71 3.38
CA ASN A 279 -5.67 33.74 4.13
C ASN A 279 -6.06 32.25 4.01
N LEU A 280 -6.67 31.87 2.89
CA LEU A 280 -6.88 30.48 2.50
C LEU A 280 -5.69 29.94 1.69
N GLU A 281 -5.42 28.66 1.88
CA GLU A 281 -4.49 27.83 1.14
C GLU A 281 -5.24 26.61 0.58
N ILE A 282 -4.90 26.21 -0.65
CA ILE A 282 -5.46 25.01 -1.27
C ILE A 282 -4.62 23.79 -0.88
N MET A 283 -5.29 22.73 -0.45
CA MET A 283 -4.69 21.45 -0.06
C MET A 283 -5.17 20.36 -1.00
N SER A 284 -4.33 19.35 -1.22
CA SER A 284 -4.72 18.17 -1.99
C SER A 284 -3.98 16.93 -1.50
N ASN A 285 -4.52 15.75 -1.84
CA ASN A 285 -3.83 14.46 -1.66
C ASN A 285 -2.83 14.14 -2.80
N SER A 286 -2.54 15.08 -3.70
CA SER A 286 -1.58 14.91 -4.80
C SER A 286 -0.14 14.80 -4.27
N PRO A 287 0.73 13.95 -4.89
CA PRO A 287 0.45 13.06 -6.03
C PRO A 287 -0.44 11.86 -5.68
N VAL A 288 -1.24 11.37 -6.63
CA VAL A 288 -2.12 10.20 -6.46
C VAL A 288 -1.75 9.05 -7.40
N GLY A 289 -1.99 7.82 -6.94
CA GLY A 289 -1.74 6.61 -7.72
C GLY A 289 -2.87 6.34 -8.72
N TYR A 290 -2.51 6.08 -9.98
CA TYR A 290 -3.41 5.62 -11.01
C TYR A 290 -3.67 4.11 -10.87
N VAL A 291 -4.79 3.74 -10.27
CA VAL A 291 -5.16 2.36 -9.92
C VAL A 291 -6.49 2.04 -10.59
N ASN A 292 -6.63 0.83 -11.15
CA ASN A 292 -7.88 0.41 -11.83
C ASN A 292 -8.35 1.36 -12.94
N LYS A 293 -7.40 2.01 -13.64
CA LYS A 293 -7.61 3.01 -14.70
C LYS A 293 -8.12 4.37 -14.23
N GLU A 294 -7.96 4.69 -12.95
CA GLU A 294 -8.42 5.95 -12.37
C GLU A 294 -7.44 6.47 -11.29
N GLY A 295 -7.25 7.79 -11.23
CA GLY A 295 -6.55 8.48 -10.15
C GLY A 295 -7.52 9.32 -9.33
N ILE A 296 -7.78 8.92 -8.08
CA ILE A 296 -8.79 9.58 -7.23
C ILE A 296 -8.16 10.70 -6.41
N VAL A 297 -8.67 11.91 -6.60
CA VAL A 297 -8.12 13.14 -6.03
C VAL A 297 -9.13 13.80 -5.12
N HIS A 298 -8.64 14.31 -4.00
CA HIS A 298 -9.39 15.14 -3.07
C HIS A 298 -8.68 16.48 -2.95
N ILE A 299 -9.44 17.56 -3.05
CA ILE A 299 -8.98 18.90 -2.75
C ILE A 299 -9.76 19.46 -1.56
N GLY A 300 -9.14 20.36 -0.84
CA GLY A 300 -9.75 21.08 0.27
C GLY A 300 -9.05 22.40 0.49
N PHE A 301 -9.51 23.15 1.49
CA PHE A 301 -8.89 24.41 1.87
C PHE A 301 -8.48 24.38 3.34
N TYR A 302 -7.40 25.10 3.62
CA TYR A 302 -6.91 25.35 4.96
C TYR A 302 -6.84 26.86 5.18
N THR A 303 -7.21 27.31 6.38
CA THR A 303 -6.95 28.68 6.82
C THR A 303 -6.63 28.67 8.32
N PRO A 304 -5.66 29.49 8.78
CA PRO A 304 -5.45 29.71 10.20
C PRO A 304 -6.51 30.63 10.84
N ASP A 305 -7.33 31.31 10.04
CA ASP A 305 -8.35 32.26 10.47
C ASP A 305 -9.76 31.61 10.50
N VAL A 306 -10.78 32.39 10.86
CA VAL A 306 -12.18 31.93 10.79
C VAL A 306 -12.54 31.63 9.32
N PRO A 307 -13.05 30.44 8.99
CA PRO A 307 -13.40 30.08 7.61
C PRO A 307 -14.43 31.06 7.01
N PRO A 308 -14.37 31.35 5.70
CA PRO A 308 -15.36 32.21 5.05
C PRO A 308 -16.76 31.58 5.12
N ILE A 309 -17.70 32.28 5.74
CA ILE A 309 -19.10 31.82 5.75
C ILE A 309 -19.80 32.17 4.43
N LEU A 310 -20.82 31.39 4.07
CA LEU A 310 -21.63 31.60 2.86
C LEU A 310 -20.77 31.75 1.60
N ALA A 311 -19.61 31.10 1.59
CA ALA A 311 -18.77 30.99 0.42
C ALA A 311 -19.20 29.79 -0.42
N SER A 312 -18.98 29.92 -1.71
CA SER A 312 -19.15 28.88 -2.71
C SER A 312 -17.81 28.64 -3.41
N VAL A 313 -17.61 27.42 -3.87
CA VAL A 313 -16.41 26.99 -4.56
C VAL A 313 -16.78 26.56 -5.98
N ASP A 314 -16.11 27.16 -6.94
CA ASP A 314 -16.11 26.68 -8.33
C ASP A 314 -14.79 25.94 -8.58
N ILE A 315 -14.85 24.79 -9.26
CA ILE A 315 -13.70 23.89 -9.47
C ILE A 315 -13.61 23.52 -10.95
N LEU A 316 -12.45 23.74 -11.56
CA LEU A 316 -12.10 23.25 -12.89
C LEU A 316 -10.91 22.28 -12.76
N TRP A 317 -11.14 21.01 -13.04
CA TRP A 317 -10.18 19.92 -12.80
C TRP A 317 -9.04 19.81 -13.82
N GLY A 318 -9.11 20.54 -14.93
CA GLY A 318 -8.02 20.65 -15.90
C GLY A 318 -7.83 19.43 -16.82
N ASP A 319 -8.70 18.43 -16.76
CA ASP A 319 -8.74 17.26 -17.65
C ASP A 319 -9.78 17.37 -18.78
N GLY A 320 -10.43 18.53 -18.89
CA GLY A 320 -11.46 18.81 -19.89
C GLY A 320 -12.89 18.53 -19.42
N THR A 321 -13.10 18.16 -18.15
CA THR A 321 -14.45 18.18 -17.57
C THR A 321 -14.98 19.61 -17.46
N ASP A 322 -16.30 19.73 -17.45
CA ASP A 322 -16.98 21.02 -17.27
C ASP A 322 -16.68 21.62 -15.89
N LEU A 323 -16.80 22.94 -15.79
CA LEU A 323 -16.66 23.67 -14.54
C LEU A 323 -17.75 23.24 -13.55
N GLU A 324 -17.35 22.69 -12.41
CA GLU A 324 -18.24 22.48 -11.27
C GLU A 324 -18.46 23.83 -10.59
N THR A 325 -19.71 24.24 -10.44
CA THR A 325 -20.06 25.56 -9.89
C THR A 325 -20.90 25.45 -8.64
N GLY A 326 -20.71 26.40 -7.72
CA GLY A 326 -21.59 26.57 -6.57
C GLY A 326 -21.50 25.47 -5.52
N GLN A 327 -20.35 24.81 -5.35
CA GLN A 327 -20.15 23.86 -4.26
C GLN A 327 -20.13 24.61 -2.93
N ASP A 328 -20.90 24.15 -1.93
CA ASP A 328 -20.95 24.81 -0.62
C ASP A 328 -19.58 24.74 0.08
N PHE A 329 -19.05 25.90 0.49
CA PHE A 329 -17.86 25.93 1.34
C PHE A 329 -18.26 25.54 2.76
N THR A 330 -17.96 24.32 3.18
CA THR A 330 -18.22 23.88 4.55
C THR A 330 -17.08 24.30 5.49
N ALA A 331 -17.42 24.62 6.74
CA ALA A 331 -16.48 25.19 7.71
C ALA A 331 -15.52 24.16 8.33
N ASP A 332 -15.72 22.87 8.05
CA ASP A 332 -14.73 21.85 8.35
C ASP A 332 -13.50 22.18 7.51
N LEU A 333 -12.31 22.31 8.08
CA LEU A 333 -11.07 22.55 7.32
C LEU A 333 -10.40 21.22 6.98
N TRP A 334 -9.49 21.21 6.01
CA TRP A 334 -8.69 20.02 5.68
C TRP A 334 -8.11 19.38 6.96
N PRO A 335 -8.27 18.06 7.17
CA PRO A 335 -8.69 17.03 6.20
C PRO A 335 -10.19 16.69 6.20
N ALA A 336 -11.02 17.38 6.98
CA ALA A 336 -12.43 17.05 7.18
C ALA A 336 -13.34 17.54 6.04
N THR A 337 -13.01 18.66 5.38
CA THR A 337 -13.54 19.03 4.06
C THR A 337 -12.74 18.36 2.96
N GLN A 338 -13.39 17.46 2.26
CA GLN A 338 -12.94 17.01 0.96
C GLN A 338 -14.07 17.37 -0.01
N PHE A 339 -13.80 18.31 -0.92
CA PHE A 339 -14.66 18.45 -2.09
C PHE A 339 -14.58 17.12 -2.85
N GLY A 340 -15.73 16.62 -3.29
CA GLY A 340 -15.94 15.21 -3.65
C GLY A 340 -14.84 14.62 -4.54
N PRO A 341 -14.61 13.29 -4.46
CA PRO A 341 -13.53 12.64 -5.19
C PRO A 341 -13.67 12.89 -6.69
N HIS A 342 -12.65 13.50 -7.30
CA HIS A 342 -12.53 13.57 -8.75
C HIS A 342 -11.68 12.41 -9.27
N SER A 343 -12.09 11.84 -10.40
CA SER A 343 -11.42 10.69 -11.00
C SER A 343 -10.77 11.08 -12.33
N TYR A 344 -9.44 11.07 -12.36
CA TYR A 344 -8.67 11.26 -13.58
C TYR A 344 -8.49 9.93 -14.32
N GLY A 345 -8.99 9.86 -15.57
CA GLY A 345 -8.89 8.68 -16.42
C GLY A 345 -7.58 8.57 -17.24
N GLN A 346 -6.61 9.46 -17.03
CA GLN A 346 -5.31 9.45 -17.70
C GLN A 346 -4.18 9.83 -16.74
N LEU A 347 -2.95 9.53 -17.12
CA LEU A 347 -1.73 9.91 -16.39
C LEU A 347 -1.32 11.33 -16.77
N GLY A 348 -0.77 12.08 -15.81
CA GLY A 348 -0.16 13.37 -16.10
C GLY A 348 -0.34 14.41 -15.00
N PRO A 349 0.24 15.60 -15.22
CA PRO A 349 -0.07 16.79 -14.45
C PRO A 349 -1.40 17.40 -14.94
N TYR A 350 -2.27 17.76 -14.00
CA TYR A 350 -3.50 18.48 -14.25
C TYR A 350 -3.52 19.78 -13.46
N ASP A 351 -3.66 20.90 -14.14
CA ASP A 351 -3.75 22.21 -13.49
C ASP A 351 -5.19 22.44 -13.05
N VAL A 352 -5.42 22.28 -11.75
CA VAL A 352 -6.71 22.52 -11.12
C VAL A 352 -6.82 23.98 -10.76
N TRP A 353 -7.88 24.61 -11.26
CA TRP A 353 -8.25 25.97 -10.90
C TRP A 353 -9.46 25.94 -9.98
N THR A 354 -9.44 26.77 -8.94
CA THR A 354 -10.61 26.95 -8.07
C THR A 354 -10.85 28.43 -7.80
N ASN A 355 -12.13 28.79 -7.64
CA ASN A 355 -12.54 30.11 -7.17
C ASN A 355 -13.39 29.93 -5.92
N VAL A 356 -12.92 30.48 -4.80
CA VAL A 356 -13.71 30.58 -3.58
C VAL A 356 -14.29 31.99 -3.53
N SER A 357 -15.61 32.10 -3.53
CA SER A 357 -16.29 33.40 -3.56
C SER A 357 -17.49 33.46 -2.63
N ASN A 358 -17.72 34.63 -2.04
CA ASN A 358 -18.94 34.97 -1.31
C ASN A 358 -19.49 36.31 -1.80
N MET A 359 -20.55 36.81 -1.19
CA MET A 359 -21.24 38.03 -1.61
C MET A 359 -20.38 39.31 -1.55
N ILE A 360 -19.22 39.28 -0.90
CA ILE A 360 -18.38 40.46 -0.64
C ILE A 360 -16.95 40.37 -1.20
N SER A 361 -16.47 39.16 -1.52
CA SER A 361 -15.08 38.94 -1.95
C SER A 361 -14.89 37.57 -2.63
N TRP A 362 -13.80 37.43 -3.37
CA TRP A 362 -13.43 36.19 -4.03
C TRP A 362 -11.91 36.03 -4.08
N LYS A 363 -11.43 34.79 -4.20
CA LYS A 363 -10.01 34.45 -4.37
C LYS A 363 -9.86 33.22 -5.26
N ASN A 364 -8.97 33.30 -6.23
CA ASN A 364 -8.64 32.19 -7.12
C ASN A 364 -7.40 31.44 -6.61
N PHE A 365 -7.40 30.12 -6.81
CA PHE A 365 -6.27 29.24 -6.54
C PHE A 365 -5.97 28.38 -7.76
N THR A 366 -4.70 28.03 -7.89
CA THR A 366 -4.21 27.07 -8.90
C THR A 366 -3.31 26.09 -8.20
N THR A 367 -3.53 24.79 -8.42
CA THR A 367 -2.66 23.72 -7.93
C THR A 367 -2.48 22.67 -9.03
N THR A 368 -1.33 22.01 -9.06
CA THR A 368 -1.06 20.94 -10.03
C THR A 368 -1.23 19.58 -9.35
N ILE A 369 -2.14 18.79 -9.88
CA ILE A 369 -2.41 17.42 -9.44
C ILE A 369 -1.61 16.45 -10.31
N TRP A 370 -0.83 15.59 -9.68
CA TRP A 370 -0.02 14.59 -10.37
C TRP A 370 -0.66 13.21 -10.24
N VAL A 371 -1.11 12.66 -11.36
CA VAL A 371 -1.63 11.29 -11.46
C VAL A 371 -0.53 10.43 -12.05
N ILE A 372 0.06 9.55 -11.23
CA ILE A 372 1.22 8.75 -11.61
C ILE A 372 1.00 7.26 -11.35
N LEU A 373 1.77 6.42 -12.03
CA LEU A 373 1.67 4.97 -11.85
C LEU A 373 2.32 4.52 -10.52
N PRO A 374 1.58 3.83 -9.63
CA PRO A 374 2.17 3.20 -8.47
C PRO A 374 3.07 2.03 -8.88
N ILE A 375 4.00 1.67 -7.99
CA ILE A 375 4.91 0.54 -8.18
C ILE A 375 4.11 -0.76 -8.04
N THR A 376 4.11 -1.57 -9.10
CA THR A 376 3.50 -2.90 -9.09
C THR A 376 4.45 -3.94 -9.69
N ASN A 377 4.28 -5.20 -9.27
CA ASN A 377 5.10 -6.33 -9.70
C ASN A 377 6.62 -6.06 -9.57
N PHE A 378 7.04 -5.47 -8.45
CA PHE A 378 8.45 -5.31 -8.13
C PHE A 378 9.08 -6.70 -7.91
N ARG A 379 10.02 -7.04 -8.79
CA ARG A 379 10.76 -8.31 -8.77
C ARG A 379 12.24 -8.00 -8.63
N MET A 380 12.88 -8.78 -7.79
CA MET A 380 14.32 -8.71 -7.53
C MET A 380 14.88 -10.11 -7.64
N ALA A 381 15.96 -10.28 -8.41
CA ALA A 381 16.68 -11.54 -8.49
C ALA A 381 18.13 -11.35 -8.05
N LEU A 382 18.57 -12.20 -7.12
CA LEU A 382 19.95 -12.32 -6.67
C LEU A 382 20.61 -13.43 -7.50
N GLU A 383 21.73 -13.11 -8.16
CA GLU A 383 22.37 -14.03 -9.12
C GLU A 383 23.01 -15.25 -8.43
N ALA A 384 23.62 -15.05 -7.25
CA ALA A 384 24.23 -16.12 -6.46
C ALA A 384 24.01 -15.91 -4.96
N LYS A 385 23.68 -16.98 -4.25
CA LYS A 385 23.50 -16.98 -2.78
C LYS A 385 24.83 -17.03 -2.03
N TYR A 386 25.84 -17.67 -2.61
CA TYR A 386 27.19 -17.77 -2.07
C TYR A 386 28.14 -17.04 -3.01
N VAL A 387 28.99 -16.15 -2.48
CA VAL A 387 29.89 -15.33 -3.29
C VAL A 387 31.27 -15.28 -2.65
N ALA A 388 32.31 -15.46 -3.47
CA ALA A 388 33.69 -15.32 -3.01
C ALA A 388 33.98 -13.86 -2.62
N THR A 389 34.65 -13.64 -1.49
CA THR A 389 35.10 -12.30 -1.09
C THR A 389 35.92 -11.64 -2.20
N GLY A 390 35.69 -10.35 -2.46
CA GLY A 390 36.29 -9.59 -3.55
C GLY A 390 35.59 -9.76 -4.91
N SER A 391 34.67 -10.73 -5.05
CA SER A 391 33.84 -10.88 -6.25
C SER A 391 32.58 -10.00 -6.16
N ASN A 392 32.03 -9.63 -7.31
CA ASN A 392 30.82 -8.82 -7.38
C ASN A 392 29.57 -9.69 -7.17
N VAL A 393 28.73 -9.30 -6.23
CA VAL A 393 27.33 -9.73 -6.13
C VAL A 393 26.51 -8.91 -7.12
N SER A 394 25.72 -9.54 -7.98
CA SER A 394 24.78 -8.84 -8.84
C SER A 394 23.33 -9.04 -8.40
N LEU A 395 22.59 -7.92 -8.34
CA LEU A 395 21.16 -7.87 -8.13
C LEU A 395 20.50 -7.25 -9.35
N THR A 396 19.40 -7.84 -9.78
CA THR A 396 18.59 -7.31 -10.87
C THR A 396 17.22 -6.89 -10.35
N ALA A 397 16.88 -5.62 -10.54
CA ALA A 397 15.59 -5.05 -10.18
C ALA A 397 14.73 -4.88 -11.44
N SER A 398 13.50 -5.40 -11.43
CA SER A 398 12.52 -5.17 -12.48
C SER A 398 11.16 -4.80 -11.89
N PHE A 399 10.36 -4.10 -12.69
CA PHE A 399 9.07 -3.57 -12.26
C PHE A 399 8.07 -3.78 -13.38
N GLY A 400 6.87 -4.28 -13.06
CA GLY A 400 5.79 -4.34 -14.05
C GLY A 400 5.31 -2.95 -14.43
N ILE A 401 5.05 -2.09 -13.45
CA ILE A 401 4.59 -0.71 -13.67
C ILE A 401 5.14 0.16 -12.54
N GLY A 402 5.49 1.42 -12.83
CA GLY A 402 5.85 2.41 -11.82
C GLY A 402 6.54 3.62 -12.44
N ASP A 403 6.06 4.82 -12.10
CA ASP A 403 6.63 6.08 -12.56
C ASP A 403 7.61 6.68 -11.54
N LYS A 404 8.68 7.31 -12.05
CA LYS A 404 9.70 8.04 -11.27
C LYS A 404 10.18 7.26 -10.03
N VAL A 405 10.51 5.99 -10.23
CA VAL A 405 10.93 5.08 -9.16
C VAL A 405 12.39 5.34 -8.78
N ASN A 406 12.66 5.43 -7.48
CA ASN A 406 13.99 5.38 -6.90
C ASN A 406 14.19 4.03 -6.20
N ILE A 407 15.44 3.54 -6.21
CA ILE A 407 15.86 2.30 -5.60
C ILE A 407 16.94 2.62 -4.59
N ASP A 408 16.61 2.47 -3.31
CA ASP A 408 17.57 2.54 -2.21
C ASP A 408 18.04 1.12 -1.90
N ILE A 409 19.34 0.89 -1.86
CA ILE A 409 19.94 -0.38 -1.47
C ILE A 409 20.94 -0.16 -0.34
N ASP A 410 20.80 -0.96 0.72
CA ASP A 410 21.77 -1.13 1.78
C ASP A 410 22.37 -2.53 1.63
N TRP A 411 23.68 -2.59 1.41
CA TRP A 411 24.42 -3.83 1.16
C TRP A 411 24.71 -4.62 2.45
N GLY A 412 24.36 -4.09 3.63
CA GLY A 412 24.51 -4.80 4.90
C GLY A 412 25.94 -4.85 5.44
N ASP A 413 26.85 -4.09 4.84
CA ASP A 413 28.25 -3.90 5.28
C ASP A 413 28.57 -2.43 5.65
N GLY A 414 27.53 -1.61 5.78
CA GLY A 414 27.63 -0.17 6.01
C GLY A 414 27.66 0.68 4.73
N ASN A 415 27.70 0.06 3.55
CA ASN A 415 27.57 0.76 2.28
C ASN A 415 26.11 0.77 1.81
N SER A 416 25.66 1.93 1.34
CA SER A 416 24.33 2.11 0.75
C SER A 416 24.39 3.05 -0.44
N GLU A 417 23.52 2.83 -1.41
CA GLU A 417 23.34 3.72 -2.57
C GLU A 417 21.86 3.92 -2.87
N SER A 418 21.54 5.06 -3.49
CA SER A 418 20.21 5.38 -4.00
C SER A 418 20.34 5.72 -5.47
N VAL A 419 19.69 4.94 -6.32
CA VAL A 419 19.73 5.14 -7.78
C VAL A 419 18.32 5.32 -8.33
N PRO A 420 18.10 6.30 -9.22
CA PRO A 420 16.85 6.35 -9.97
C PRO A 420 16.78 5.15 -10.92
N ARG A 421 15.57 4.64 -11.15
CA ARG A 421 15.32 3.62 -12.18
C ARG A 421 15.86 4.13 -13.53
N ARG A 422 16.78 3.39 -14.14
CA ARG A 422 17.34 3.71 -15.46
C ARG A 422 16.45 3.16 -16.57
N GLY A 423 15.79 2.03 -16.30
CA GLY A 423 14.79 1.45 -17.18
C GLY A 423 13.56 2.33 -17.34
N THR A 424 13.09 2.51 -18.57
CA THR A 424 11.85 3.24 -18.89
C THR A 424 10.69 2.31 -19.24
N LEU A 425 10.99 1.04 -19.57
CA LEU A 425 10.03 0.00 -19.90
C LEU A 425 9.93 -1.04 -18.77
N PHE A 426 8.83 -1.77 -18.74
CA PHE A 426 8.59 -2.83 -17.74
C PHE A 426 9.55 -4.02 -17.85
N VAL A 427 10.17 -4.20 -19.02
CA VAL A 427 11.19 -5.24 -19.27
C VAL A 427 12.59 -4.82 -18.86
N ASP A 428 12.81 -3.52 -18.65
CA ASP A 428 14.11 -3.01 -18.30
C ASP A 428 14.45 -3.45 -16.88
N VAL A 429 15.67 -3.97 -16.73
CA VAL A 429 16.25 -4.36 -15.46
C VAL A 429 17.33 -3.39 -15.05
N ASP A 430 17.25 -2.88 -13.82
CA ASP A 430 18.34 -2.14 -13.20
C ASP A 430 19.29 -3.16 -12.56
N ARG A 431 20.55 -3.15 -13.02
CA ARG A 431 21.62 -4.00 -12.48
C ARG A 431 22.39 -3.23 -11.41
N LEU A 432 22.39 -3.77 -10.21
CA LEU A 432 23.13 -3.28 -9.05
C LEU A 432 24.25 -4.27 -8.74
N SER A 433 25.42 -3.78 -8.35
CA SER A 433 26.55 -4.64 -8.06
C SER A 433 27.41 -4.11 -6.92
N HIS A 434 27.87 -5.01 -6.06
CA HIS A 434 28.75 -4.67 -4.94
C HIS A 434 29.69 -5.83 -4.61
N SER A 435 30.86 -5.55 -4.05
CA SER A 435 31.82 -6.58 -3.64
C SER A 435 32.09 -6.51 -2.15
N TYR A 436 32.10 -7.68 -1.51
CA TYR A 436 32.34 -7.79 -0.07
C TYR A 436 33.78 -8.18 0.21
N VAL A 437 34.43 -7.43 1.11
CA VAL A 437 35.81 -7.70 1.55
C VAL A 437 35.85 -8.69 2.73
N THR A 438 34.76 -8.78 3.49
CA THR A 438 34.68 -9.64 4.69
C THR A 438 33.76 -10.83 4.46
N SER A 439 34.15 -11.99 4.97
CA SER A 439 33.32 -13.19 4.99
C SER A 439 32.14 -13.08 5.98
N GLY A 440 31.20 -14.03 5.87
CA GLY A 440 30.00 -14.14 6.70
C GLY A 440 28.71 -13.64 6.02
N PRO A 441 27.56 -13.78 6.71
CA PRO A 441 26.26 -13.39 6.20
C PRO A 441 26.13 -11.87 6.05
N LYS A 442 25.62 -11.40 4.90
CA LYS A 442 25.27 -10.00 4.63
C LYS A 442 23.78 -9.89 4.33
N LEU A 443 23.07 -9.04 5.08
CA LEU A 443 21.65 -8.78 4.89
C LEU A 443 21.48 -7.55 3.99
N ILE A 444 21.12 -7.77 2.73
CA ILE A 444 20.87 -6.73 1.75
C ILE A 444 19.42 -6.27 1.87
N THR A 445 19.21 -4.97 2.04
CA THR A 445 17.88 -4.35 2.07
C THR A 445 17.69 -3.50 0.84
N VAL A 446 16.69 -3.82 0.02
CA VAL A 446 16.36 -3.06 -1.19
C VAL A 446 14.98 -2.46 -1.04
N LYS A 447 14.87 -1.14 -1.12
CA LYS A 447 13.61 -0.39 -1.07
C LYS A 447 13.42 0.36 -2.38
N ALA A 448 12.44 -0.05 -3.16
CA ALA A 448 11.98 0.73 -4.30
C ALA A 448 10.81 1.62 -3.89
N TRP A 449 10.83 2.89 -4.27
CA TRP A 449 9.80 3.84 -3.89
C TRP A 449 9.57 4.94 -4.94
N ASN A 450 8.36 5.47 -4.96
CA ASN A 450 8.00 6.71 -5.64
C ASN A 450 7.10 7.55 -4.72
N THR A 451 6.54 8.66 -5.20
CA THR A 451 5.75 9.57 -4.33
C THR A 451 4.42 8.97 -3.86
N VAL A 452 3.96 7.84 -4.44
CA VAL A 452 2.64 7.24 -4.13
C VAL A 452 2.72 5.82 -3.57
N SER A 453 3.88 5.15 -3.65
CA SER A 453 4.03 3.74 -3.26
C SER A 453 5.47 3.40 -2.90
N SER A 454 5.65 2.37 -2.05
CA SER A 454 6.97 1.83 -1.73
C SER A 454 6.91 0.33 -1.46
N VAL A 455 7.97 -0.38 -1.82
CA VAL A 455 8.12 -1.83 -1.63
C VAL A 455 9.54 -2.14 -1.18
N THR A 456 9.68 -2.99 -0.15
CA THR A 456 10.97 -3.42 0.38
C THR A 456 11.15 -4.94 0.22
N LYS A 457 12.37 -5.36 -0.14
CA LYS A 457 12.81 -6.75 -0.24
C LYS A 457 14.11 -6.94 0.54
N LEU A 458 14.27 -8.12 1.11
CA LEU A 458 15.44 -8.51 1.89
C LEU A 458 16.09 -9.73 1.24
N PHE A 459 17.41 -9.71 1.14
CA PHE A 459 18.22 -10.83 0.65
C PHE A 459 19.35 -11.12 1.63
N THR A 460 19.74 -12.38 1.73
CA THR A 460 20.93 -12.77 2.49
C THR A 460 21.92 -13.41 1.53
N VAL A 461 23.10 -12.82 1.44
CA VAL A 461 24.24 -13.40 0.71
C VAL A 461 25.25 -13.93 1.73
N MET A 462 25.86 -15.07 1.42
CA MET A 462 26.91 -15.67 2.24
C MET A 462 28.25 -15.46 1.55
N CYS A 463 29.10 -14.61 2.14
CA CYS A 463 30.43 -14.33 1.61
C CYS A 463 31.45 -15.29 2.21
N GLN A 464 32.23 -15.97 1.38
CA GLN A 464 33.26 -16.91 1.83
C GLN A 464 34.62 -16.58 1.21
N HIS A 465 35.70 -16.78 1.95
CA HIS A 465 37.05 -16.75 1.38
C HIS A 465 37.24 -17.98 0.48
N PRO A 466 37.64 -17.82 -0.79
CA PRO A 466 37.81 -18.93 -1.70
C PRO A 466 39.02 -19.82 -1.34
N VAL A 467 39.00 -21.05 -1.82
CA VAL A 467 40.12 -22.00 -1.77
C VAL A 467 41.16 -21.58 -2.82
N ILE A 468 42.34 -21.19 -2.35
CA ILE A 468 43.45 -20.69 -3.18
C ILE A 468 44.65 -21.66 -3.15
N ASP A 469 45.67 -21.40 -3.99
CA ASP A 469 46.95 -22.15 -4.02
C ASP A 469 47.82 -21.85 -2.80
N MET A 470 47.37 -22.28 -1.63
CA MET A 470 48.12 -22.15 -0.37
C MET A 470 48.41 -23.48 0.31
N PHE A 471 47.89 -24.60 -0.22
CA PHE A 471 48.06 -25.93 0.34
C PHE A 471 49.06 -26.75 -0.46
N THR A 472 49.78 -27.65 0.22
CA THR A 472 50.68 -28.62 -0.41
C THR A 472 50.47 -29.99 0.19
N LEU A 473 50.49 -31.02 -0.67
CA LEU A 473 50.36 -32.41 -0.29
C LEU A 473 51.66 -33.15 -0.61
N HIS A 474 52.29 -33.69 0.43
CA HIS A 474 53.51 -34.49 0.31
C HIS A 474 53.27 -35.91 0.78
N SER A 475 53.98 -36.86 0.16
CA SER A 475 53.91 -38.30 0.47
C SER A 475 55.31 -38.81 0.79
N SER A 476 55.40 -39.78 1.70
CA SER A 476 56.65 -40.48 2.02
C SER A 476 57.02 -41.56 1.00
N ALA A 477 56.20 -41.78 -0.04
CA ALA A 477 56.43 -42.78 -1.08
C ALA A 477 57.69 -42.49 -1.93
N PRO A 478 58.34 -43.52 -2.50
CA PRO A 478 57.92 -44.93 -2.51
C PRO A 478 58.30 -45.73 -1.24
N HIS A 479 57.48 -46.74 -0.89
CA HIS A 479 57.71 -47.65 0.25
C HIS A 479 57.73 -49.14 -0.16
N LEU A 480 58.30 -50.01 0.68
CA LEU A 480 58.28 -51.47 0.46
C LEU A 480 57.00 -52.11 1.01
N TYR A 481 56.36 -53.00 0.23
CA TYR A 481 55.23 -53.84 0.63
C TYR A 481 55.71 -55.07 1.42
N PRO A 482 54.96 -55.63 2.40
CA PRO A 482 53.62 -55.27 2.90
C PRO A 482 53.57 -54.40 4.17
N ASP A 483 54.71 -54.13 4.81
CA ASP A 483 54.73 -53.69 6.22
C ASP A 483 54.92 -52.19 6.46
N ASN A 484 54.96 -51.38 5.40
CA ASN A 484 55.16 -49.93 5.53
C ASN A 484 53.87 -49.14 5.30
N PHE A 485 53.63 -48.16 6.19
CA PHE A 485 52.62 -47.13 6.00
C PHE A 485 53.18 -46.04 5.09
N VAL A 486 52.37 -45.56 4.15
CA VAL A 486 52.67 -44.31 3.43
C VAL A 486 52.13 -43.17 4.27
N TYR A 487 52.99 -42.23 4.63
CA TYR A 487 52.64 -41.03 5.40
C TYR A 487 52.38 -39.88 4.45
N PHE A 488 51.28 -39.16 4.69
CA PHE A 488 50.86 -37.99 3.94
C PHE A 488 50.90 -36.78 4.85
N ASN A 489 51.65 -35.76 4.43
CA ASN A 489 51.74 -34.47 5.11
C ASN A 489 51.04 -33.43 4.25
N PHE A 490 49.97 -32.88 4.80
CA PHE A 490 49.19 -31.82 4.20
C PHE A 490 49.50 -30.52 4.94
N THR A 491 50.00 -29.51 4.24
CA THR A 491 50.46 -28.27 4.87
C THR A 491 49.89 -27.04 4.17
N TYR A 492 49.84 -25.90 4.86
CA TYR A 492 49.41 -24.63 4.27
C TYR A 492 50.28 -23.44 4.67
N ASP A 493 50.30 -22.40 3.84
CA ASP A 493 50.99 -21.14 4.11
C ASP A 493 50.16 -20.21 5.01
N MET A 494 50.64 -19.94 6.24
CA MET A 494 49.97 -19.06 7.20
C MET A 494 49.88 -17.58 6.78
N ASN A 495 50.63 -17.15 5.76
CA ASN A 495 50.59 -15.76 5.29
C ASN A 495 49.42 -15.48 4.33
N GLN A 496 48.68 -16.51 3.94
CA GLN A 496 47.53 -16.44 3.03
C GLN A 496 46.22 -16.45 3.83
N ILE A 497 45.15 -15.89 3.25
CA ILE A 497 43.83 -15.86 3.89
C ILE A 497 43.25 -17.27 3.89
N PHE A 498 42.94 -17.80 5.07
CA PHE A 498 42.38 -19.14 5.22
C PHE A 498 40.95 -19.22 4.64
N PRO A 499 40.62 -20.28 3.86
CA PRO A 499 39.27 -20.48 3.33
C PRO A 499 38.24 -20.63 4.45
N THR A 500 37.05 -20.06 4.28
CA THR A 500 35.98 -20.15 5.29
C THR A 500 34.96 -21.23 4.92
N ASP A 501 34.43 -21.92 5.93
CA ASP A 501 33.48 -23.02 5.79
C ASP A 501 33.92 -24.09 4.77
N ALA A 502 35.24 -24.26 4.62
CA ALA A 502 35.79 -25.25 3.70
C ALA A 502 35.78 -26.63 4.33
N VAL A 503 35.56 -27.64 3.52
CA VAL A 503 35.62 -29.06 3.87
C VAL A 503 36.70 -29.75 3.08
N VAL A 504 37.29 -30.79 3.67
CA VAL A 504 38.31 -31.64 3.06
C VAL A 504 37.79 -33.05 2.87
N ALA A 505 38.15 -33.62 1.71
CA ALA A 505 37.98 -35.02 1.38
C ALA A 505 39.31 -35.65 0.94
N PHE A 506 39.70 -36.75 1.58
CA PHE A 506 40.88 -37.54 1.19
C PHE A 506 40.49 -38.75 0.34
N ASN A 507 41.26 -39.02 -0.71
CA ASN A 507 41.19 -40.23 -1.51
C ASN A 507 42.60 -40.82 -1.68
N PHE A 508 42.83 -42.06 -1.26
CA PHE A 508 44.17 -42.67 -1.33
C PHE A 508 44.46 -43.42 -2.64
N GLY A 509 43.50 -43.47 -3.57
CA GLY A 509 43.70 -43.97 -4.93
C GLY A 509 43.67 -45.49 -5.10
N ASP A 510 43.37 -46.27 -4.06
CA ASP A 510 43.34 -47.74 -4.08
C ASP A 510 41.93 -48.34 -4.29
N GLY A 511 40.94 -47.50 -4.59
CA GLY A 511 39.55 -47.91 -4.82
C GLY A 511 38.82 -48.42 -3.56
N LEU A 512 39.51 -48.46 -2.41
CA LEU A 512 38.89 -48.68 -1.12
C LEU A 512 38.28 -47.35 -0.69
N ALA A 513 36.98 -47.17 -0.93
CA ALA A 513 36.23 -46.20 -0.14
C ALA A 513 36.42 -46.63 1.32
N ASN A 514 37.16 -45.84 2.10
CA ASN A 514 37.49 -46.17 3.48
C ASN A 514 36.19 -46.55 4.20
N ALA A 515 36.04 -47.81 4.61
CA ALA A 515 34.83 -48.33 5.25
C ALA A 515 34.53 -47.67 6.62
N ASN A 516 35.38 -46.73 7.05
CA ASN A 516 35.12 -45.75 8.08
C ASN A 516 35.19 -44.35 7.42
N ASP A 517 34.03 -43.70 7.25
CA ASP A 517 33.79 -42.35 6.67
C ASP A 517 34.56 -41.17 7.32
N VAL A 518 35.65 -41.39 8.05
CA VAL A 518 36.29 -40.41 8.94
C VAL A 518 36.93 -39.23 8.18
N TYR A 519 37.17 -39.34 6.87
CA TYR A 519 37.90 -38.34 6.08
C TYR A 519 37.14 -37.78 4.88
N ASN A 520 35.82 -37.92 4.87
CA ASN A 520 34.96 -37.36 3.83
C ASN A 520 34.16 -36.19 4.42
N HIS A 521 34.33 -34.98 3.88
CA HIS A 521 33.71 -33.73 4.36
C HIS A 521 34.10 -33.33 5.81
N VAL A 522 35.37 -33.41 6.16
CA VAL A 522 35.86 -32.88 7.45
C VAL A 522 36.01 -31.37 7.35
N PRO A 523 35.49 -30.56 8.31
CA PRO A 523 35.76 -29.12 8.33
C PRO A 523 37.27 -28.85 8.34
N LEU A 524 37.73 -27.97 7.45
CA LEU A 524 39.15 -27.70 7.24
C LEU A 524 39.82 -27.16 8.52
N ASP A 525 39.10 -26.33 9.29
CA ASP A 525 39.56 -25.81 10.58
C ASP A 525 39.77 -26.94 11.62
N ASP A 526 38.88 -27.93 11.64
CA ASP A 526 38.96 -29.07 12.55
C ASP A 526 40.12 -30.01 12.18
N LEU A 527 40.41 -30.13 10.87
CA LEU A 527 41.50 -30.97 10.37
C LEU A 527 42.86 -30.48 10.86
N PHE A 528 43.10 -29.17 10.76
CA PHE A 528 44.36 -28.57 11.19
C PHE A 528 44.39 -28.27 12.69
N ASN A 529 43.23 -28.04 13.33
CA ASN A 529 43.10 -27.79 14.77
C ASN A 529 44.09 -26.71 15.30
N GLY A 530 44.35 -25.68 14.48
CA GLY A 530 45.29 -24.59 14.77
C GLY A 530 46.77 -24.88 14.48
N ASP A 531 47.11 -26.05 13.93
CA ASP A 531 48.45 -26.38 13.43
C ASP A 531 48.58 -26.09 11.92
N THR A 532 49.80 -26.02 11.39
CA THR A 532 50.06 -25.77 9.94
C THR A 532 50.29 -27.04 9.13
N VAL A 533 50.41 -28.17 9.82
CA VAL A 533 50.68 -29.47 9.24
C VAL A 533 49.68 -30.47 9.78
N TYR A 534 48.97 -31.12 8.88
CA TYR A 534 48.17 -32.30 9.18
C TYR A 534 48.87 -33.52 8.61
N SER A 535 49.11 -34.53 9.46
CA SER A 535 49.74 -35.79 9.06
C SER A 535 48.76 -36.94 9.22
N THR A 536 48.59 -37.72 8.15
CA THR A 536 47.85 -38.98 8.18
C THR A 536 48.69 -40.10 7.55
N SER A 537 48.28 -41.35 7.73
CA SER A 537 48.94 -42.48 7.09
C SER A 537 47.93 -43.48 6.57
N HIS A 538 48.28 -44.14 5.47
CA HIS A 538 47.48 -45.18 4.85
C HIS A 538 48.29 -46.44 4.61
N LYS A 539 47.65 -47.61 4.77
CA LYS A 539 48.27 -48.91 4.50
C LYS A 539 47.59 -49.54 3.28
N TYR A 540 48.33 -49.63 2.19
CA TYR A 540 47.86 -50.23 0.94
C TYR A 540 47.77 -51.75 1.03
N ALA A 541 46.62 -52.30 0.64
CA ALA A 541 46.35 -53.74 0.69
C ALA A 541 47.16 -54.54 -0.35
N THR A 542 47.50 -53.90 -1.47
CA THR A 542 48.25 -54.48 -2.59
C THR A 542 49.45 -53.60 -2.93
N SER A 543 50.50 -54.20 -3.49
CA SER A 543 51.58 -53.43 -4.13
C SER A 543 51.10 -52.83 -5.45
N GLY A 544 51.54 -51.63 -5.79
CA GLY A 544 51.16 -50.94 -7.03
C GLY A 544 51.42 -49.44 -7.00
N ASP A 545 51.08 -48.79 -8.11
CA ASP A 545 51.06 -47.33 -8.24
C ASP A 545 49.70 -46.79 -7.81
N PHE A 546 49.72 -45.89 -6.83
CA PHE A 546 48.53 -45.20 -6.34
C PHE A 546 48.74 -43.69 -6.43
N VAL A 547 47.68 -42.96 -6.73
CA VAL A 547 47.65 -41.50 -6.69
C VAL A 547 46.70 -41.10 -5.58
N ALA A 548 47.26 -40.56 -4.50
CA ALA A 548 46.45 -40.00 -3.43
C ALA A 548 46.08 -38.55 -3.78
N SER A 549 44.86 -38.15 -3.44
CA SER A 549 44.35 -36.80 -3.63
C SER A 549 43.67 -36.25 -2.38
N VAL A 550 43.71 -34.93 -2.25
CA VAL A 550 42.98 -34.14 -1.25
C VAL A 550 42.18 -33.08 -1.97
N THR A 551 40.87 -33.11 -1.81
CA THR A 551 39.96 -32.10 -2.36
C THR A 551 39.50 -31.20 -1.23
N ILE A 552 39.72 -29.88 -1.38
CA ILE A 552 39.18 -28.85 -0.50
C ILE A 552 38.08 -28.12 -1.26
N SER A 553 36.91 -27.97 -0.66
CA SER A 553 35.80 -27.24 -1.27
C SER A 553 35.03 -26.42 -0.25
N ASN A 554 34.47 -25.32 -0.71
CA ASN A 554 33.37 -24.61 -0.06
C ASN A 554 32.32 -24.26 -1.12
N GLU A 555 31.28 -23.52 -0.76
CA GLU A 555 30.17 -23.20 -1.68
C GLU A 555 30.57 -22.24 -2.81
N VAL A 556 31.78 -21.68 -2.77
CA VAL A 556 32.26 -20.68 -3.75
C VAL A 556 33.44 -21.16 -4.60
N SER A 557 34.10 -22.25 -4.21
CA SER A 557 35.33 -22.73 -4.88
C SER A 557 35.71 -24.16 -4.46
N GLU A 558 36.40 -24.87 -5.35
CA GLU A 558 36.93 -26.21 -5.12
C GLU A 558 38.34 -26.34 -5.68
N LYS A 559 39.20 -27.11 -4.99
CA LYS A 559 40.56 -27.41 -5.44
C LYS A 559 41.02 -28.80 -5.02
N THR A 560 41.71 -29.49 -5.92
CA THR A 560 42.24 -30.84 -5.67
C THR A 560 43.75 -30.87 -5.80
N PHE A 561 44.42 -31.47 -4.83
CA PHE A 561 45.87 -31.66 -4.77
C PHE A 561 46.17 -33.16 -4.87
N THR A 562 47.14 -33.56 -5.69
CA THR A 562 47.48 -34.98 -5.92
C THR A 562 48.95 -35.26 -5.61
N VAL A 563 49.25 -36.49 -5.17
CA VAL A 563 50.61 -36.95 -4.90
C VAL A 563 50.75 -38.45 -5.18
N LYS A 564 51.94 -38.87 -5.63
CA LYS A 564 52.27 -40.29 -5.83
C LYS A 564 52.37 -41.03 -4.48
N ALA A 565 51.84 -42.24 -4.41
CA ALA A 565 51.76 -43.04 -3.19
C ALA A 565 52.15 -44.52 -3.40
N GLY A 566 53.08 -44.79 -4.32
CA GLY A 566 53.48 -46.15 -4.72
C GLY A 566 54.09 -47.00 -3.59
N VAL A 567 53.73 -48.29 -3.58
CA VAL A 567 54.26 -49.29 -2.64
C VAL A 567 54.65 -50.57 -3.40
N TYR A 568 55.89 -51.04 -3.29
CA TYR A 568 56.45 -52.09 -4.17
C TYR A 568 57.11 -53.25 -3.42
N VAL A 569 57.18 -54.42 -4.08
CA VAL A 569 57.91 -55.60 -3.59
C VAL A 569 59.36 -55.57 -4.11
N PRO A 570 60.39 -55.93 -3.30
CA PRO A 570 61.79 -55.93 -3.76
C PRO A 570 62.07 -56.99 -4.85
N ILE A 571 62.86 -56.62 -5.88
CA ILE A 571 63.27 -57.50 -6.98
C ILE A 571 64.47 -58.36 -6.56
N THR A 572 64.36 -59.70 -6.63
CA THR A 572 65.41 -60.61 -6.10
C THR A 572 66.27 -61.36 -7.12
N LYS A 573 65.97 -61.37 -8.43
CA LYS A 573 66.80 -61.99 -9.50
C LYS A 573 66.31 -61.64 -10.92
N ALA A 574 67.24 -61.30 -11.84
CA ALA A 574 66.95 -61.15 -13.27
C ALA A 574 68.09 -61.74 -14.14
N THR A 575 67.75 -62.44 -15.23
CA THR A 575 68.71 -63.04 -16.20
C THR A 575 68.28 -62.82 -17.65
N TRP A 576 69.24 -62.73 -18.59
CA TRP A 576 69.02 -62.34 -19.99
C TRP A 576 69.55 -63.38 -20.99
N THR A 577 68.92 -63.53 -22.18
CA THR A 577 69.46 -64.34 -23.31
C THR A 577 68.94 -63.86 -24.67
N PRO A 578 69.80 -63.56 -25.68
CA PRO A 578 69.34 -63.13 -27.02
C PRO A 578 69.34 -64.26 -28.08
N LEU A 579 68.46 -64.18 -29.09
CA LEU A 579 68.31 -65.16 -30.19
C LEU A 579 68.06 -64.47 -31.54
N TYR A 580 69.01 -64.56 -32.50
CA TYR A 580 68.73 -64.27 -33.93
C TYR A 580 69.65 -65.07 -34.88
N LYS A 581 69.11 -65.53 -36.04
CA LYS A 581 69.85 -66.14 -37.15
C LYS A 581 69.20 -65.77 -38.50
N PRO A 582 69.88 -65.09 -39.44
CA PRO A 582 69.31 -64.75 -40.74
C PRO A 582 69.43 -65.89 -41.77
N LEU A 583 68.47 -65.95 -42.70
CA LEU A 583 68.50 -66.75 -43.93
C LEU A 583 69.00 -65.87 -45.10
N LEU A 584 70.10 -66.27 -45.76
CA LEU A 584 70.60 -65.64 -46.99
C LEU A 584 70.34 -66.54 -48.21
N PRO A 585 70.07 -65.98 -49.42
CA PRO A 585 70.03 -66.75 -50.66
C PRO A 585 71.44 -67.08 -51.18
N LEU A 586 71.58 -68.27 -51.75
CA LEU A 586 72.80 -68.79 -52.37
C LEU A 586 73.13 -68.00 -53.66
N ASN A 587 74.05 -67.03 -53.55
CA ASN A 587 74.90 -66.41 -54.60
C ASN A 587 74.88 -64.87 -54.64
N SER A 588 75.26 -64.21 -53.56
CA SER A 588 75.76 -62.82 -53.64
C SER A 588 77.10 -62.68 -52.91
N THR A 589 77.99 -61.89 -53.53
CA THR A 589 79.33 -61.57 -53.04
C THR A 589 79.26 -60.47 -51.99
N TRP A 590 80.00 -60.68 -50.90
CA TRP A 590 80.34 -59.79 -49.78
C TRP A 590 79.97 -58.31 -49.93
N LEU A 591 78.96 -57.89 -49.16
CA LEU A 591 78.68 -56.48 -48.85
C LEU A 591 79.57 -56.04 -47.67
N SER A 592 80.03 -54.79 -47.67
CA SER A 592 80.82 -54.18 -46.59
C SER A 592 79.95 -53.85 -45.37
N TYR A 593 80.58 -53.71 -44.19
CA TYR A 593 79.94 -53.46 -42.89
C TYR A 593 78.95 -52.28 -42.90
N ASP A 594 79.22 -51.24 -43.71
CA ASP A 594 78.33 -50.06 -43.83
C ASP A 594 77.06 -50.34 -44.63
N GLN A 595 76.99 -51.40 -45.44
CA GLN A 595 75.80 -51.80 -46.21
C GLN A 595 74.94 -52.85 -45.48
N LEU A 596 75.33 -53.24 -44.26
CA LEU A 596 74.57 -54.12 -43.37
C LEU A 596 73.72 -53.34 -42.35
N LEU A 597 74.01 -52.04 -42.15
CA LEU A 597 73.21 -51.15 -41.29
C LEU A 597 71.86 -50.79 -41.92
N ASP A 598 71.78 -50.70 -43.26
CA ASP A 598 70.52 -50.43 -43.97
C ASP A 598 69.65 -51.69 -44.19
N ALA A 599 70.07 -52.87 -43.68
CA ALA A 599 69.38 -54.15 -43.87
C ALA A 599 68.96 -54.83 -42.56
N ILE A 600 68.90 -54.08 -41.46
CA ILE A 600 68.26 -54.51 -40.21
C ILE A 600 66.82 -53.99 -40.27
N PRO A 601 65.78 -54.84 -40.24
CA PRO A 601 64.42 -54.34 -40.10
C PRO A 601 64.30 -53.59 -38.76
N ASP A 602 63.64 -52.44 -38.74
CA ASP A 602 63.34 -51.60 -37.55
C ASP A 602 62.49 -52.32 -36.47
N GLN A 603 62.36 -53.65 -36.55
CA GLN A 603 61.66 -54.47 -35.57
C GLN A 603 62.57 -55.60 -35.08
N LEU A 604 63.34 -55.31 -34.03
CA LEU A 604 63.97 -56.34 -33.21
C LEU A 604 63.06 -56.64 -32.02
N GLN A 605 62.44 -57.82 -32.00
CA GLN A 605 61.81 -58.34 -30.79
C GLN A 605 62.91 -58.85 -29.84
N ALA A 606 63.09 -58.15 -28.72
CA ALA A 606 63.84 -58.66 -27.58
C ALA A 606 62.85 -59.21 -26.54
N ALA A 607 62.96 -60.49 -26.20
CA ALA A 607 62.20 -61.09 -25.11
C ALA A 607 63.04 -61.07 -23.83
N LEU A 608 62.59 -60.33 -22.82
CA LEU A 608 63.09 -60.45 -21.46
C LEU A 608 62.31 -61.58 -20.77
N ASN A 609 62.99 -62.64 -20.34
CA ASN A 609 62.37 -63.70 -19.56
C ASN A 609 62.81 -63.58 -18.08
N LEU A 610 61.90 -63.07 -17.23
CA LEU A 610 62.08 -63.02 -15.79
C LEU A 610 61.47 -64.29 -15.18
N ASP A 611 62.30 -65.28 -14.89
CA ASP A 611 61.90 -66.48 -14.14
C ASP A 611 61.85 -66.15 -12.63
N ASP A 612 60.73 -65.59 -12.15
CA ASP A 612 60.31 -65.84 -10.76
C ASP A 612 58.80 -65.64 -10.57
N THR A 613 58.17 -66.57 -9.84
CA THR A 613 56.70 -66.73 -9.72
C THR A 613 56.02 -65.76 -8.74
N THR A 614 56.54 -64.54 -8.59
CA THR A 614 55.92 -63.50 -7.76
C THR A 614 55.70 -62.22 -8.56
N LEU A 615 54.45 -61.75 -8.57
CA LEU A 615 53.94 -60.55 -9.26
C LEU A 615 54.98 -59.42 -9.31
N LEU A 616 55.59 -59.24 -10.47
CA LEU A 616 56.47 -58.14 -10.80
C LEU A 616 55.76 -57.27 -11.82
N THR A 617 55.43 -56.04 -11.42
CA THR A 617 55.04 -54.98 -12.34
C THR A 617 56.32 -54.39 -12.91
N ALA A 618 56.58 -54.60 -14.20
CA ALA A 618 57.63 -53.87 -14.90
C ALA A 618 57.06 -52.52 -15.35
N LEU A 619 57.65 -51.42 -14.86
CA LEU A 619 57.31 -50.07 -15.28
C LEU A 619 58.01 -49.76 -16.61
N TYR A 620 57.21 -49.42 -17.62
CA TYR A 620 57.64 -48.66 -18.79
C TYR A 620 57.10 -47.25 -18.58
N GLU A 621 57.99 -46.26 -18.56
CA GLU A 621 57.62 -44.84 -18.47
C GLU A 621 57.74 -44.27 -19.88
N ASP A 622 56.59 -44.16 -20.56
CA ASP A 622 56.43 -43.25 -21.69
C ASP A 622 55.98 -41.91 -21.15
N VAL A 623 56.38 -40.81 -21.78
CA VAL A 623 56.34 -39.46 -21.19
C VAL A 623 54.93 -38.96 -20.87
N ASP A 624 53.85 -39.61 -21.32
CA ASP A 624 52.50 -39.08 -21.08
C ASP A 624 51.38 -40.07 -20.71
N ASP A 625 51.62 -41.37 -20.47
CA ASP A 625 50.54 -42.24 -19.95
C ASP A 625 51.01 -43.55 -19.27
N VAL A 626 50.39 -43.88 -18.13
CA VAL A 626 50.65 -45.12 -17.37
C VAL A 626 49.56 -46.15 -17.65
N TYR A 627 49.88 -47.21 -18.39
CA TYR A 627 49.00 -48.38 -18.55
C TYR A 627 49.47 -49.53 -17.66
N SER A 628 48.57 -50.06 -16.81
CA SER A 628 48.80 -51.30 -16.06
C SER A 628 47.94 -52.43 -16.62
N THR A 629 48.54 -53.59 -16.93
CA THR A 629 47.79 -54.81 -17.25
C THR A 629 48.41 -56.03 -16.57
N LEU A 630 47.55 -56.96 -16.15
CA LEU A 630 47.87 -58.19 -15.39
C LEU A 630 47.87 -59.42 -16.33
N ALA A 631 48.96 -59.64 -17.07
CA ALA A 631 49.36 -60.95 -17.63
C ALA A 631 50.71 -60.81 -18.36
N ALA A 632 51.46 -61.91 -18.53
CA ALA A 632 52.74 -61.94 -19.26
C ALA A 632 52.65 -61.22 -20.62
N ILE A 633 53.43 -60.15 -20.78
CA ILE A 633 53.41 -59.29 -21.98
C ILE A 633 54.61 -59.64 -22.87
N VAL A 634 54.33 -59.91 -24.14
CA VAL A 634 55.31 -59.75 -25.22
C VAL A 634 55.25 -58.28 -25.60
N PHE A 635 56.34 -57.53 -25.42
CA PHE A 635 56.41 -56.14 -25.85
C PHE A 635 56.64 -56.09 -27.36
N GLU A 636 55.72 -55.43 -28.07
CA GLU A 636 55.94 -55.01 -29.45
C GLU A 636 56.30 -53.53 -29.41
N LEU A 637 57.60 -53.22 -29.50
CA LEU A 637 58.08 -51.84 -29.61
C LEU A 637 57.81 -51.35 -31.03
N ARG A 638 56.95 -50.34 -31.15
CA ARG A 638 56.78 -49.53 -32.36
C ARG A 638 56.99 -48.07 -31.99
N SER A 639 58.26 -47.70 -31.80
CA SER A 639 58.69 -46.31 -31.68
C SER A 639 59.54 -45.97 -32.92
N THR A 640 59.39 -44.77 -33.46
CA THR A 640 60.27 -44.22 -34.50
C THR A 640 61.40 -43.34 -33.93
N ASP A 641 61.46 -43.16 -32.61
CA ASP A 641 62.54 -42.45 -31.91
C ASP A 641 63.45 -43.40 -31.11
N ASP A 642 64.70 -42.95 -30.90
CA ASP A 642 65.75 -43.63 -30.15
C ASP A 642 65.27 -44.00 -28.72
N VAL A 643 65.13 -45.30 -28.47
CA VAL A 643 64.71 -45.83 -27.15
C VAL A 643 65.90 -45.86 -26.20
N ILE A 644 65.90 -45.00 -25.18
CA ILE A 644 66.89 -45.03 -24.09
C ILE A 644 66.32 -45.81 -22.89
N ILE A 645 66.99 -46.89 -22.50
CA ILE A 645 66.63 -47.70 -21.32
C ILE A 645 67.47 -47.22 -20.12
N PHE A 646 66.83 -46.67 -19.10
CA PHE A 646 67.51 -46.29 -17.85
C PHE A 646 67.73 -47.50 -16.93
N TYR A 647 68.94 -47.61 -16.38
CA TYR A 647 69.23 -48.44 -15.20
C TYR A 647 69.71 -47.53 -14.07
N SER A 648 69.03 -47.54 -12.93
CA SER A 648 69.47 -46.77 -11.76
C SER A 648 70.66 -47.46 -11.09
N GLY A 649 71.88 -47.13 -11.54
CA GLY A 649 73.06 -47.17 -10.70
C GLY A 649 73.45 -45.73 -10.40
N ASN A 650 73.26 -45.32 -9.13
CA ASN A 650 73.60 -44.00 -8.56
C ASN A 650 74.52 -43.11 -9.41
N GLN A 651 73.95 -42.11 -10.10
CA GLN A 651 74.43 -40.72 -10.23
C GLN A 651 73.46 -39.95 -11.15
N GLU A 652 73.08 -38.74 -10.75
CA GLU A 652 72.28 -37.79 -11.55
C GLU A 652 72.99 -37.44 -12.87
N PRO A 653 72.20 -37.16 -13.92
CA PRO A 653 72.45 -35.92 -14.66
C PRO A 653 71.18 -35.11 -14.95
N GLU A 654 71.35 -33.79 -14.92
CA GLU A 654 70.42 -32.76 -15.38
C GLU A 654 69.93 -33.00 -16.81
N LEU A 655 68.64 -32.70 -17.05
CA LEU A 655 68.01 -32.68 -18.37
C LEU A 655 67.34 -31.31 -18.58
N GLU A 656 67.79 -30.59 -19.61
CA GLU A 656 67.00 -29.56 -20.30
C GLU A 656 65.99 -30.26 -21.21
N SER A 657 64.70 -29.97 -21.05
CA SER A 657 63.62 -30.51 -21.89
C SER A 657 63.42 -29.70 -23.17
N SER A 658 63.37 -30.38 -24.31
CA SER A 658 62.86 -29.86 -25.59
C SER A 658 61.59 -30.64 -25.93
N ASP A 659 60.43 -30.05 -25.65
CA ASP A 659 59.08 -30.55 -26.02
C ASP A 659 58.95 -30.80 -27.53
N LYS A 660 58.70 -32.05 -27.94
CA LYS A 660 58.15 -32.40 -29.25
C LYS A 660 57.24 -33.62 -29.12
N ASP A 661 55.96 -33.38 -28.89
CA ASP A 661 54.89 -33.68 -29.84
C ASP A 661 53.54 -33.38 -29.18
N LYS A 662 52.83 -32.38 -29.71
CA LYS A 662 51.47 -32.05 -29.26
C LYS A 662 50.49 -32.40 -30.37
N ASP A 663 49.41 -33.07 -30.01
CA ASP A 663 48.24 -33.30 -30.87
C ASP A 663 47.71 -31.99 -31.46
N LEU A 664 46.89 -32.07 -32.51
CA LEU A 664 46.05 -30.96 -32.97
C LEU A 664 44.67 -31.11 -32.32
N THR A 665 44.45 -30.48 -31.15
CA THR A 665 43.13 -30.49 -30.48
C THR A 665 42.44 -29.12 -30.53
N ALA A 666 41.11 -29.16 -30.56
CA ALA A 666 40.12 -28.06 -30.58
C ALA A 666 40.34 -26.94 -31.63
N ILE A 667 39.80 -27.17 -32.83
CA ILE A 667 39.70 -26.16 -33.89
C ILE A 667 38.53 -25.22 -33.57
N ARG A 668 38.81 -23.94 -33.29
CA ARG A 668 37.78 -22.89 -33.30
C ARG A 668 37.87 -22.12 -34.61
N TYR A 669 36.81 -22.21 -35.41
CA TYR A 669 36.65 -21.50 -36.67
C TYR A 669 35.50 -20.50 -36.54
N THR A 670 35.81 -19.22 -36.68
CA THR A 670 34.82 -18.14 -36.63
C THR A 670 34.93 -17.27 -37.87
N SER A 671 33.79 -17.02 -38.52
CA SER A 671 33.70 -15.99 -39.56
C SER A 671 33.66 -14.60 -38.92
N SER A 672 33.98 -13.57 -39.69
CA SER A 672 34.10 -12.18 -39.24
C SER A 672 32.80 -11.54 -38.72
N GLY A 673 31.66 -12.24 -38.78
CA GLY A 673 30.39 -11.82 -38.20
C GLY A 673 29.64 -10.73 -38.98
N TYR A 674 30.14 -10.31 -40.15
CA TYR A 674 29.50 -9.32 -41.03
C TYR A 674 29.11 -9.97 -42.38
N PRO A 675 28.02 -9.52 -43.03
CA PRO A 675 27.68 -10.00 -44.37
C PRO A 675 28.72 -9.52 -45.37
N ILE A 676 29.29 -10.44 -46.13
CA ILE A 676 30.30 -10.14 -47.14
C ILE A 676 29.56 -9.81 -48.42
N LEU A 677 29.73 -8.59 -48.90
CA LEU A 677 29.21 -8.20 -50.20
C LEU A 677 29.92 -9.03 -51.27
N ARG A 678 29.18 -9.40 -52.30
CA ARG A 678 29.71 -10.13 -53.46
C ARG A 678 31.02 -9.48 -53.95
N HIS A 679 32.08 -10.29 -54.09
CA HIS A 679 33.45 -9.89 -54.45
C HIS A 679 34.33 -9.27 -53.36
N ASP A 680 33.82 -9.00 -52.16
CA ASP A 680 34.68 -8.56 -51.06
C ASP A 680 35.45 -9.75 -50.46
N PRO A 681 36.74 -9.58 -50.13
CA PRO A 681 37.51 -10.62 -49.45
C PRO A 681 37.08 -10.73 -47.98
N ASP A 682 36.63 -11.91 -47.57
CA ASP A 682 36.40 -12.21 -46.15
C ASP A 682 37.68 -12.73 -45.50
N VAL A 683 37.81 -12.50 -44.19
CA VAL A 683 38.91 -13.02 -43.36
C VAL A 683 38.31 -13.98 -42.34
N PHE A 684 38.66 -15.25 -42.49
CA PHE A 684 38.26 -16.29 -41.54
C PHE A 684 39.31 -16.40 -40.44
N SER A 685 38.93 -16.67 -39.20
CA SER A 685 39.89 -16.95 -38.13
C SER A 685 39.78 -18.39 -37.69
N THR A 686 40.86 -19.14 -37.84
CA THR A 686 41.01 -20.50 -37.31
C THR A 686 42.02 -20.44 -36.18
N SER A 687 41.69 -20.99 -35.01
CA SER A 687 42.63 -21.11 -33.89
C SER A 687 42.75 -22.56 -33.42
N PHE A 688 43.96 -22.94 -33.01
CA PHE A 688 44.30 -24.28 -32.54
C PHE A 688 44.81 -24.20 -31.10
N THR A 689 44.32 -25.08 -30.22
CA THR A 689 44.82 -25.18 -28.83
C THR A 689 46.23 -25.77 -28.75
N SER A 690 46.61 -26.57 -29.72
CA SER A 690 47.93 -27.20 -29.84
C SER A 690 48.27 -27.42 -31.32
N ILE A 691 49.56 -27.33 -31.68
CA ILE A 691 50.02 -27.35 -33.08
C ILE A 691 51.09 -28.42 -33.23
N ASN A 692 50.91 -29.26 -34.24
CA ASN A 692 51.98 -30.11 -34.75
C ASN A 692 52.57 -29.46 -36.03
N PRO A 693 53.87 -29.06 -36.04
CA PRO A 693 54.52 -28.49 -37.22
C PRO A 693 54.63 -29.47 -38.40
N GLU A 694 54.43 -30.77 -38.17
CA GLU A 694 54.42 -31.83 -39.19
C GLU A 694 53.01 -32.16 -39.74
N GLY A 695 51.97 -31.46 -39.25
CA GLY A 695 50.60 -31.62 -39.75
C GLY A 695 50.34 -30.97 -41.12
N CYS A 696 49.08 -31.03 -41.56
CA CYS A 696 48.54 -30.28 -42.69
C CYS A 696 47.14 -29.75 -42.34
N VAL A 697 46.82 -28.49 -42.64
CA VAL A 697 45.45 -27.94 -42.48
C VAL A 697 44.91 -27.53 -43.84
N THR A 698 43.72 -27.99 -44.20
CA THR A 698 43.01 -27.58 -45.41
C THR A 698 41.74 -26.82 -45.06
N VAL A 699 41.44 -25.78 -45.85
CA VAL A 699 40.26 -24.94 -45.72
C VAL A 699 39.56 -24.96 -47.07
N SER A 700 38.41 -25.61 -47.15
CA SER A 700 37.50 -25.54 -48.30
C SER A 700 36.48 -24.43 -48.07
N PHE A 701 36.28 -23.56 -49.05
CA PHE A 701 35.34 -22.44 -48.96
C PHE A 701 33.91 -22.81 -49.44
N GLY A 702 33.71 -24.03 -49.95
CA GLY A 702 32.38 -24.52 -50.36
C GLY A 702 31.91 -24.06 -51.75
N ASP A 703 32.68 -23.21 -52.43
CA ASP A 703 32.44 -22.79 -53.83
C ASP A 703 33.39 -23.46 -54.84
N GLY A 704 34.09 -24.50 -54.40
CA GLY A 704 35.10 -25.23 -55.17
C GLY A 704 36.54 -24.71 -55.00
N ALA A 705 36.74 -23.58 -54.31
CA ALA A 705 38.07 -23.12 -53.91
C ALA A 705 38.49 -23.74 -52.56
N ALA A 706 39.79 -24.02 -52.41
CA ALA A 706 40.38 -24.49 -51.17
C ALA A 706 41.82 -23.96 -51.00
N SER A 707 42.29 -23.92 -49.76
CA SER A 707 43.63 -23.47 -49.38
C SER A 707 44.23 -24.41 -48.34
N SER A 708 45.53 -24.70 -48.44
CA SER A 708 46.24 -25.59 -47.52
C SER A 708 47.37 -24.87 -46.77
N TYR A 709 47.68 -25.32 -45.55
CA TYR A 709 48.73 -24.79 -44.68
C TYR A 709 49.56 -25.95 -44.14
N GLY A 710 50.87 -25.93 -44.37
CA GLY A 710 51.79 -27.06 -44.09
C GLY A 710 52.91 -27.14 -45.12
N SER A 711 53.73 -28.19 -45.05
CA SER A 711 54.73 -28.48 -46.10
C SER A 711 54.13 -29.31 -47.24
N ASP A 712 54.67 -29.17 -48.47
CA ASP A 712 54.21 -29.96 -49.64
C ASP A 712 54.32 -31.46 -49.39
N ALA A 713 55.39 -31.90 -48.72
CA ALA A 713 55.59 -33.29 -48.33
C ALA A 713 54.49 -33.77 -47.36
N ASN A 714 54.18 -32.99 -46.32
CA ASN A 714 53.24 -33.41 -45.28
C ASN A 714 51.80 -33.42 -45.80
N CYS A 715 51.38 -32.39 -46.54
CA CYS A 715 50.02 -32.33 -47.07
C CYS A 715 49.73 -33.44 -48.11
N ARG A 716 50.72 -33.83 -48.93
CA ARG A 716 50.56 -34.94 -49.88
C ARG A 716 50.45 -36.30 -49.19
N ILE A 717 51.14 -36.50 -48.06
CA ILE A 717 51.06 -37.75 -47.26
C ILE A 717 49.63 -38.00 -46.79
N TYR A 718 48.89 -36.94 -46.44
CA TYR A 718 47.48 -37.05 -46.01
C TYR A 718 46.46 -37.04 -47.16
N GLY A 719 46.92 -37.17 -48.41
CA GLY A 719 46.03 -37.29 -49.57
C GLY A 719 45.37 -35.98 -50.02
N VAL A 720 45.90 -34.82 -49.63
CA VAL A 720 45.42 -33.52 -50.10
C VAL A 720 45.83 -33.29 -51.55
N ASP A 721 44.87 -33.03 -52.43
CA ASP A 721 45.13 -32.62 -53.81
C ASP A 721 45.58 -31.16 -53.86
N LEU A 722 46.88 -30.95 -54.00
CA LEU A 722 47.50 -29.63 -54.03
C LEU A 722 47.25 -28.85 -55.33
N GLU A 723 46.69 -29.48 -56.38
CA GLU A 723 46.18 -28.74 -57.55
C GLU A 723 44.82 -28.08 -57.24
N MET A 724 44.03 -28.67 -56.34
CA MET A 724 42.73 -28.14 -55.91
C MET A 724 42.81 -27.28 -54.63
N ALA A 725 43.82 -27.51 -53.78
CA ALA A 725 44.04 -26.78 -52.52
C ALA A 725 45.52 -26.39 -52.35
N PRO A 726 46.01 -25.34 -53.03
CA PRO A 726 47.43 -24.96 -52.99
C PRO A 726 47.90 -24.59 -51.58
N ILE A 727 49.18 -24.80 -51.30
CA ILE A 727 49.80 -24.40 -50.03
C ILE A 727 50.03 -22.90 -50.03
N VAL A 728 49.40 -22.22 -49.08
CA VAL A 728 49.38 -20.75 -48.98
C VAL A 728 50.22 -20.25 -47.80
N GLY A 729 50.64 -21.13 -46.89
CA GLY A 729 51.47 -20.78 -45.73
C GLY A 729 51.88 -21.97 -44.87
N VAL A 730 52.61 -21.67 -43.79
CA VAL A 730 52.96 -22.64 -42.74
C VAL A 730 51.84 -22.74 -41.69
N ILE A 731 51.77 -23.85 -40.97
CA ILE A 731 50.84 -24.01 -39.85
C ILE A 731 51.26 -23.12 -38.68
N SER A 732 50.31 -22.42 -38.08
CA SER A 732 50.50 -21.58 -36.90
C SER A 732 49.29 -21.69 -35.97
N ALA A 733 49.40 -21.15 -34.74
CA ALA A 733 48.35 -21.21 -33.73
C ALA A 733 47.04 -20.56 -34.20
N ASN A 734 47.16 -19.55 -35.06
CA ASN A 734 46.07 -18.77 -35.60
C ASN A 734 46.28 -18.60 -37.10
N LEU A 735 45.39 -19.20 -37.89
CA LEU A 735 45.35 -19.03 -39.35
C LEU A 735 44.26 -18.05 -39.72
N SER A 736 44.58 -17.14 -40.65
CA SER A 736 43.63 -16.16 -41.18
C SER A 736 43.44 -16.28 -42.69
N PRO A 737 42.84 -17.37 -43.21
CA PRO A 737 42.58 -17.51 -44.64
C PRO A 737 41.68 -16.38 -45.15
N THR A 738 41.91 -15.95 -46.37
CA THR A 738 41.07 -14.97 -47.06
C THR A 738 40.52 -15.53 -48.37
N HIS A 739 39.25 -15.28 -48.65
CA HIS A 739 38.57 -15.73 -49.88
C HIS A 739 37.48 -14.75 -50.30
N SER A 740 37.22 -14.65 -51.61
CA SER A 740 36.15 -13.83 -52.17
C SER A 740 35.21 -14.66 -53.04
N TYR A 741 33.92 -14.63 -52.70
CA TYR A 741 32.89 -15.40 -53.38
C TYR A 741 32.35 -14.66 -54.61
N ARG A 742 32.17 -15.40 -55.71
CA ARG A 742 31.67 -14.85 -56.99
C ARG A 742 30.17 -14.86 -57.11
N ASP A 743 29.51 -15.79 -56.43
CA ASP A 743 28.08 -16.03 -56.51
C ASP A 743 27.42 -15.82 -55.15
N GLU A 744 26.14 -15.43 -55.16
CA GLU A 744 25.32 -15.29 -53.96
C GLU A 744 24.80 -16.66 -53.53
N GLY A 745 24.80 -16.94 -52.23
CA GLY A 745 24.39 -18.25 -51.72
C GLY A 745 24.84 -18.53 -50.30
N LEU A 746 24.40 -19.68 -49.77
CA LEU A 746 24.88 -20.26 -48.53
C LEU A 746 26.05 -21.21 -48.87
N PHE A 747 27.25 -20.89 -48.41
CA PHE A 747 28.45 -21.69 -48.63
C PHE A 747 28.93 -22.31 -47.32
N SER A 748 29.02 -23.64 -47.29
CA SER A 748 29.57 -24.40 -46.17
C SER A 748 31.09 -24.48 -46.30
N GLN A 749 31.80 -23.75 -45.46
CA GLN A 749 33.24 -23.89 -45.31
C GLN A 749 33.55 -25.11 -44.44
N ILE A 750 34.60 -25.82 -44.82
CA ILE A 750 35.07 -27.02 -44.12
C ILE A 750 36.57 -26.83 -43.85
N VAL A 751 36.96 -26.86 -42.58
CA VAL A 751 38.37 -26.89 -42.18
C VAL A 751 38.70 -28.30 -41.73
N THR A 752 39.71 -28.90 -42.33
CA THR A 752 40.22 -30.22 -41.97
C THR A 752 41.67 -30.11 -41.53
N ALA A 753 41.98 -30.50 -40.31
CA ALA A 753 43.35 -30.59 -39.81
C ALA A 753 43.78 -32.06 -39.77
N TYR A 754 44.95 -32.33 -40.32
CA TYR A 754 45.59 -33.64 -40.38
C TYR A 754 46.86 -33.62 -39.53
N SER A 755 47.01 -34.60 -38.65
CA SER A 755 48.24 -34.91 -37.94
C SER A 755 48.55 -36.41 -38.07
N PRO A 756 49.75 -36.86 -37.67
CA PRO A 756 50.05 -38.30 -37.60
C PRO A 756 49.12 -39.08 -36.65
N ALA A 757 48.54 -38.39 -35.66
CA ALA A 757 47.76 -38.99 -34.57
C ALA A 757 46.24 -38.85 -34.74
N SER A 758 45.75 -37.84 -35.48
CA SER A 758 44.32 -37.55 -35.59
C SER A 758 43.93 -36.74 -36.85
N VAL A 759 42.65 -36.82 -37.21
CA VAL A 759 42.03 -35.97 -38.24
C VAL A 759 40.81 -35.30 -37.64
N GLU A 760 40.80 -33.97 -37.62
CA GLU A 760 39.74 -33.16 -37.04
C GLU A 760 39.09 -32.29 -38.11
N THR A 761 37.76 -32.26 -38.15
CA THR A 761 36.99 -31.48 -39.14
C THR A 761 36.00 -30.56 -38.44
N THR A 762 35.97 -29.29 -38.84
CA THR A 762 34.93 -28.34 -38.41
C THR A 762 34.28 -27.69 -39.62
N THR A 763 32.98 -27.44 -39.51
CA THR A 763 32.19 -26.83 -40.58
C THR A 763 31.54 -25.55 -40.11
N SER A 764 31.56 -24.52 -40.95
CA SER A 764 30.86 -23.26 -40.72
C SER A 764 30.15 -22.83 -41.99
N ALA A 765 29.04 -22.12 -41.89
CA ALA A 765 28.30 -21.63 -43.05
C ALA A 765 28.37 -20.11 -43.13
N VAL A 766 28.56 -19.58 -44.34
CA VAL A 766 28.50 -18.14 -44.61
C VAL A 766 27.44 -17.85 -45.68
N VAL A 767 26.71 -16.76 -45.50
CA VAL A 767 25.74 -16.26 -46.49
C VAL A 767 26.41 -15.14 -47.27
N ILE A 768 26.49 -15.29 -48.58
CA ILE A 768 26.95 -14.26 -49.52
C ILE A 768 25.73 -13.66 -50.20
N SER A 769 25.61 -12.34 -50.14
CA SER A 769 24.41 -11.62 -50.56
C SER A 769 24.80 -10.28 -51.19
N ALA A 770 24.06 -9.82 -52.20
CA ALA A 770 24.17 -8.45 -52.70
C ALA A 770 23.60 -7.39 -51.74
N TYR A 771 22.86 -7.83 -50.72
CA TYR A 771 22.28 -6.97 -49.68
C TYR A 771 23.13 -7.00 -48.42
N ASN A 772 23.42 -5.81 -47.88
CA ASN A 772 24.02 -5.65 -46.56
C ASN A 772 22.97 -5.97 -45.49
N CYS A 773 22.91 -7.23 -45.07
CA CYS A 773 21.89 -7.75 -44.16
C CYS A 773 22.45 -8.87 -43.31
N GLN A 774 22.13 -8.89 -42.02
CA GLN A 774 22.43 -10.01 -41.11
C GLN A 774 21.18 -10.85 -40.85
N ALA A 775 21.39 -12.10 -40.41
CA ALA A 775 20.30 -12.90 -39.86
C ALA A 775 19.67 -12.15 -38.67
N PRO A 776 18.33 -12.04 -38.60
CA PRO A 776 17.67 -11.30 -37.53
C PRO A 776 17.97 -11.93 -36.17
N LYS A 777 18.23 -11.12 -35.15
CA LYS A 777 18.41 -11.61 -33.78
C LYS A 777 17.04 -11.63 -33.10
N LEU A 778 16.63 -12.80 -32.64
CA LEU A 778 15.33 -13.03 -32.02
C LEU A 778 15.50 -13.27 -30.52
N LEU A 779 14.78 -12.49 -29.72
CA LEU A 779 14.72 -12.67 -28.27
C LEU A 779 13.26 -12.84 -27.85
N LEU A 780 12.92 -14.04 -27.40
CA LEU A 780 11.60 -14.33 -26.85
C LEU A 780 11.57 -13.88 -25.39
N LEU A 781 10.70 -12.92 -25.05
CA LEU A 781 10.74 -12.18 -23.76
C LEU A 781 10.34 -13.04 -22.54
N THR A 782 9.69 -14.17 -22.78
CA THR A 782 9.24 -15.16 -21.80
C THR A 782 9.64 -16.55 -22.28
N SER A 783 10.93 -16.89 -22.19
CA SER A 783 11.46 -18.15 -22.70
C SER A 783 11.87 -19.10 -21.58
N GLU A 784 11.32 -20.30 -21.58
CA GLU A 784 11.89 -21.45 -20.89
C GLU A 784 12.37 -22.45 -21.94
N LYS A 785 13.69 -22.63 -22.02
CA LYS A 785 14.31 -23.42 -23.09
C LYS A 785 14.13 -24.92 -22.89
N SER A 786 13.92 -25.36 -21.64
CA SER A 786 13.83 -26.78 -21.29
C SER A 786 12.39 -27.26 -21.22
N PHE A 787 12.07 -28.35 -21.92
CA PHE A 787 10.76 -29.01 -21.80
C PHE A 787 10.54 -29.62 -20.40
N ARG A 788 11.62 -29.83 -19.62
CA ARG A 788 11.56 -30.34 -18.24
C ARG A 788 11.14 -29.28 -17.23
N ASP A 789 11.33 -28.01 -17.57
CA ASP A 789 10.89 -26.88 -16.74
C ASP A 789 10.10 -25.87 -17.59
N PRO A 790 8.90 -26.24 -18.06
CA PRO A 790 8.13 -25.42 -18.98
C PRO A 790 7.40 -24.29 -18.24
N LEU A 791 7.13 -23.20 -18.94
CA LEU A 791 6.29 -22.11 -18.44
C LEU A 791 4.87 -22.62 -18.19
N ARG A 792 4.45 -22.68 -16.92
CA ARG A 792 3.12 -23.17 -16.54
C ARG A 792 2.07 -22.07 -16.68
N ILE A 793 1.05 -22.32 -17.51
CA ILE A 793 -0.03 -21.37 -17.77
C ILE A 793 -1.36 -22.03 -17.40
N PRO A 794 -2.14 -21.47 -16.47
CA PRO A 794 -3.49 -21.94 -16.17
C PRO A 794 -4.40 -21.88 -17.41
N LYS A 795 -5.25 -22.89 -17.63
CA LYS A 795 -6.11 -22.96 -18.84
C LYS A 795 -7.06 -21.76 -18.98
N ARG A 796 -7.49 -21.14 -17.87
CA ARG A 796 -8.32 -19.91 -17.87
C ARG A 796 -7.57 -18.66 -18.32
N ASP A 797 -6.23 -18.65 -18.29
CA ASP A 797 -5.44 -17.47 -18.60
C ASP A 797 -5.11 -17.43 -20.10
N PRO A 798 -5.12 -16.25 -20.74
CA PRO A 798 -4.74 -16.12 -22.14
C PRO A 798 -3.21 -16.27 -22.28
N ILE A 799 -2.76 -16.88 -23.37
CA ILE A 799 -1.34 -17.03 -23.66
C ILE A 799 -0.89 -15.80 -24.46
N GLN A 800 0.09 -15.08 -23.96
CA GLN A 800 0.71 -13.96 -24.65
C GLN A 800 2.23 -14.13 -24.69
N LEU A 801 2.77 -14.39 -25.88
CA LEU A 801 4.21 -14.52 -26.10
C LEU A 801 4.68 -13.39 -27.02
N THR A 802 5.76 -12.72 -26.63
CA THR A 802 6.32 -11.59 -27.38
C THR A 802 7.75 -11.88 -27.78
N VAL A 803 8.07 -11.66 -29.05
CA VAL A 803 9.44 -11.73 -29.57
C VAL A 803 9.92 -10.33 -29.93
N HIS A 804 11.04 -9.95 -29.36
CA HIS A 804 11.80 -8.79 -29.78
C HIS A 804 12.70 -9.18 -30.97
N ASN A 805 12.53 -8.49 -32.10
CA ASN A 805 13.25 -8.74 -33.33
C ASN A 805 14.24 -7.60 -33.57
N THR A 806 15.54 -7.90 -33.64
CA THR A 806 16.55 -6.95 -34.08
C THR A 806 16.96 -7.31 -35.50
N ILE A 807 16.72 -6.39 -36.44
CA ILE A 807 17.05 -6.54 -37.85
C ILE A 807 18.19 -5.56 -38.17
N GLU A 808 19.31 -6.08 -38.65
CA GLU A 808 20.45 -5.30 -39.10
C GLU A 808 20.58 -5.46 -40.62
N CYS A 809 19.67 -4.82 -41.36
CA CYS A 809 19.55 -4.93 -42.82
C CYS A 809 19.08 -3.61 -43.44
N ASP A 810 19.51 -3.33 -44.67
CA ASP A 810 19.04 -2.17 -45.44
C ASP A 810 17.54 -2.26 -45.79
N ASP A 811 17.05 -3.47 -46.09
CA ASP A 811 15.62 -3.76 -46.25
C ASP A 811 15.11 -4.51 -45.03
N ILE A 812 14.16 -3.89 -44.32
CA ILE A 812 13.54 -4.44 -43.12
C ILE A 812 12.31 -5.32 -43.41
N SER A 813 11.96 -5.53 -44.69
CA SER A 813 10.81 -6.35 -45.09
C SER A 813 10.99 -7.81 -44.68
N ASN A 814 10.01 -8.36 -43.97
CA ASN A 814 10.11 -9.70 -43.39
C ASN A 814 8.74 -10.39 -43.32
N ALA A 815 8.78 -11.72 -43.28
CA ALA A 815 7.64 -12.58 -42.96
C ALA A 815 7.86 -13.23 -41.59
N LYS A 816 6.79 -13.33 -40.81
CA LYS A 816 6.79 -13.88 -39.45
C LYS A 816 5.77 -14.99 -39.36
N LEU A 817 6.11 -16.04 -38.63
CA LEU A 817 5.22 -17.17 -38.43
C LEU A 817 5.42 -17.78 -37.04
N TRP A 818 4.32 -17.92 -36.31
CA TRP A 818 4.22 -18.73 -35.11
C TRP A 818 3.69 -20.13 -35.45
N THR A 819 4.28 -21.16 -34.85
CA THR A 819 3.83 -22.55 -34.88
C THR A 819 3.81 -23.12 -33.47
N ILE A 820 2.88 -24.04 -33.20
CA ILE A 820 2.75 -24.71 -31.89
C ILE A 820 2.66 -26.21 -32.13
N PHE A 821 3.48 -26.97 -31.40
CA PHE A 821 3.45 -28.43 -31.39
C PHE A 821 3.10 -28.91 -29.99
N GLU A 822 2.23 -29.92 -29.86
CA GLU A 822 2.13 -30.71 -28.65
C GLU A 822 3.39 -31.56 -28.47
N VAL A 823 3.84 -31.77 -27.24
CA VAL A 823 5.11 -32.40 -26.91
C VAL A 823 4.91 -33.52 -25.90
N ASP A 824 5.56 -34.66 -26.11
CA ASP A 824 5.58 -35.76 -25.14
C ASP A 824 6.30 -35.34 -23.86
N GLN A 825 5.64 -35.52 -22.71
CA GLN A 825 6.15 -35.04 -21.42
C GLN A 825 7.40 -35.79 -20.93
N ASN A 826 7.69 -36.98 -21.45
CA ASN A 826 8.81 -37.81 -21.04
C ASN A 826 10.01 -37.67 -21.97
N THR A 827 9.78 -37.62 -23.28
CA THR A 827 10.86 -37.60 -24.28
C THR A 827 11.18 -36.20 -24.79
N GLY A 828 10.22 -35.28 -24.78
CA GLY A 828 10.35 -33.96 -25.41
C GLY A 828 10.13 -33.97 -26.92
N ASP A 829 9.64 -35.09 -27.48
CA ASP A 829 9.38 -35.22 -28.91
C ASP A 829 8.09 -34.48 -29.31
N GLU A 830 8.08 -33.86 -30.49
CA GLU A 830 6.92 -33.20 -31.08
C GLU A 830 5.91 -34.26 -31.57
N LEU A 831 4.64 -34.11 -31.16
CA LEU A 831 3.54 -35.02 -31.46
C LEU A 831 2.70 -34.48 -32.63
N ASP A 832 1.83 -33.50 -32.36
CA ASP A 832 0.90 -32.93 -33.33
C ASP A 832 1.05 -31.40 -33.39
N GLU A 833 0.93 -30.82 -34.60
CA GLU A 833 0.88 -29.36 -34.80
C GLU A 833 -0.53 -28.83 -34.51
N ILE A 834 -0.63 -27.82 -33.65
CA ILE A 834 -1.88 -27.15 -33.34
C ILE A 834 -2.22 -26.15 -34.44
N ASP A 835 -3.43 -26.26 -35.01
CA ASP A 835 -3.87 -25.30 -36.01
C ASP A 835 -4.06 -23.90 -35.40
N LEU A 836 -3.30 -22.93 -35.91
CA LEU A 836 -3.38 -21.52 -35.54
C LEU A 836 -4.06 -20.67 -36.62
N SER A 837 -4.71 -21.27 -37.62
CA SER A 837 -5.35 -20.55 -38.74
C SER A 837 -6.36 -19.47 -38.30
N GLU A 838 -7.07 -19.71 -37.19
CA GLU A 838 -8.02 -18.76 -36.60
C GLU A 838 -7.36 -17.66 -35.75
N VAL A 839 -6.08 -17.83 -35.38
CA VAL A 839 -5.33 -16.91 -34.53
C VAL A 839 -4.72 -15.80 -35.39
N ARG A 840 -5.37 -14.63 -35.41
CA ARG A 840 -4.95 -13.46 -36.21
C ARG A 840 -3.53 -12.99 -35.92
N SER A 841 -3.03 -13.21 -34.70
CA SER A 841 -1.70 -12.78 -34.27
C SER A 841 -0.56 -13.72 -34.73
N ARG A 842 -0.86 -14.85 -35.41
CA ARG A 842 0.14 -15.85 -35.81
C ARG A 842 1.24 -15.34 -36.74
N THR A 843 1.03 -14.21 -37.41
CA THR A 843 2.03 -13.56 -38.30
C THR A 843 2.58 -12.26 -37.71
N GLY A 844 2.34 -12.00 -36.41
CA GLY A 844 2.85 -10.83 -35.69
C GLY A 844 4.07 -11.14 -34.83
N SER A 845 4.70 -10.10 -34.25
CA SER A 845 5.76 -10.27 -33.24
C SER A 845 5.22 -10.68 -31.86
N VAL A 846 3.90 -10.63 -31.67
CA VAL A 846 3.21 -11.01 -30.45
C VAL A 846 2.19 -12.07 -30.82
N LEU A 847 2.25 -13.23 -30.19
CA LEU A 847 1.23 -14.27 -30.28
C LEU A 847 0.27 -14.10 -29.11
N VAL A 848 -1.03 -13.96 -29.41
CA VAL A 848 -2.12 -13.88 -28.43
C VAL A 848 -3.11 -15.00 -28.70
N ILE A 849 -3.18 -15.95 -27.78
CA ILE A 849 -4.13 -17.07 -27.81
C ILE A 849 -5.13 -16.85 -26.67
N LYS A 850 -6.42 -16.96 -27.00
CA LYS A 850 -7.49 -16.80 -26.01
C LYS A 850 -7.44 -17.93 -24.97
N SER A 851 -7.91 -17.63 -23.76
CA SER A 851 -8.14 -18.61 -22.71
C SER A 851 -8.91 -19.83 -23.24
N GLY A 852 -8.53 -21.03 -22.81
CA GLY A 852 -9.19 -22.28 -23.18
C GLY A 852 -8.97 -22.78 -24.62
N TYR A 853 -8.16 -22.10 -25.44
CA TYR A 853 -7.87 -22.55 -26.81
C TYR A 853 -6.99 -23.81 -26.87
N LEU A 854 -6.01 -23.93 -25.96
CA LEU A 854 -5.18 -25.12 -25.82
C LEU A 854 -5.72 -26.01 -24.69
N ASP A 855 -5.68 -27.31 -24.91
CA ASP A 855 -6.01 -28.30 -23.90
C ASP A 855 -4.87 -28.52 -22.89
N TYR A 856 -5.10 -29.34 -21.87
CA TYR A 856 -4.06 -29.66 -20.90
C TYR A 856 -2.97 -30.50 -21.57
N GLY A 857 -1.74 -30.02 -21.52
CA GLY A 857 -0.63 -30.64 -22.24
C GLY A 857 0.65 -29.85 -22.12
N LEU A 858 1.72 -30.39 -22.68
CA LEU A 858 3.00 -29.70 -22.86
C LEU A 858 3.09 -29.32 -24.34
N TYR A 859 3.49 -28.08 -24.61
CA TYR A 859 3.55 -27.54 -25.96
C TYR A 859 4.90 -26.85 -26.18
N LYS A 860 5.43 -26.99 -27.40
CA LYS A 860 6.55 -26.20 -27.91
C LYS A 860 6.00 -25.14 -28.84
N VAL A 861 6.32 -23.89 -28.54
CA VAL A 861 5.89 -22.73 -29.34
C VAL A 861 7.12 -22.17 -30.04
N SER A 862 7.11 -22.18 -31.37
CA SER A 862 8.18 -21.69 -32.23
C SER A 862 7.77 -20.38 -32.91
N TYR A 863 8.70 -19.44 -32.99
CA TYR A 863 8.59 -18.22 -33.78
C TYR A 863 9.72 -18.16 -34.79
N ARG A 864 9.35 -18.08 -36.06
CA ARG A 864 10.28 -17.99 -37.18
C ARG A 864 10.10 -16.67 -37.92
N MET A 865 11.22 -16.02 -38.24
CA MET A 865 11.27 -14.78 -39.00
C MET A 865 12.19 -14.96 -40.21
N VAL A 866 11.73 -14.54 -41.38
CA VAL A 866 12.47 -14.63 -42.65
C VAL A 866 12.48 -13.27 -43.32
N MET A 867 13.65 -12.79 -43.76
CA MET A 867 13.78 -11.55 -44.51
C MET A 867 13.27 -11.76 -45.95
N LEU A 868 12.42 -10.85 -46.45
CA LEU A 868 11.83 -10.96 -47.79
C LEU A 868 12.81 -10.57 -48.90
N ALA A 869 13.75 -9.67 -48.62
CA ALA A 869 14.80 -9.27 -49.55
C ALA A 869 15.74 -10.42 -49.91
N ASN A 870 16.00 -11.33 -48.96
CA ASN A 870 16.78 -12.54 -49.16
C ASN A 870 16.41 -13.59 -48.09
N GLN A 871 15.80 -14.69 -48.55
CA GLN A 871 15.25 -15.74 -47.67
C GLN A 871 16.32 -16.54 -46.89
N TRP A 872 17.60 -16.39 -47.22
CA TRP A 872 18.70 -17.00 -46.46
C TRP A 872 18.93 -16.32 -45.10
N PHE A 873 18.47 -15.08 -44.91
CA PHE A 873 18.46 -14.43 -43.60
C PHE A 873 17.18 -14.79 -42.86
N SER A 874 17.27 -15.83 -42.04
CA SER A 874 16.18 -16.24 -41.16
C SER A 874 16.70 -16.56 -39.78
N ALA A 875 15.82 -16.48 -38.80
CA ALA A 875 16.09 -16.95 -37.45
C ALA A 875 14.83 -17.57 -36.86
N GLU A 876 15.04 -18.45 -35.89
CA GLU A 876 13.97 -19.12 -35.15
C GLU A 876 14.30 -19.12 -33.66
N VAL A 877 13.28 -18.93 -32.84
CA VAL A 877 13.36 -19.10 -31.39
C VAL A 877 12.15 -19.89 -30.92
N SER A 878 12.33 -20.74 -29.91
CA SER A 878 11.24 -21.54 -29.35
C SER A 878 11.25 -21.53 -27.82
N THR A 879 10.10 -21.87 -27.24
CA THR A 879 9.89 -22.01 -25.79
C THR A 879 8.91 -23.15 -25.50
N HIS A 880 8.95 -23.70 -24.30
CA HIS A 880 8.00 -24.71 -23.86
C HIS A 880 6.98 -24.11 -22.87
N ILE A 881 5.70 -24.42 -23.08
CA ILE A 881 4.61 -24.03 -22.18
C ILE A 881 3.84 -25.29 -21.74
N LYS A 882 3.41 -25.33 -20.48
CA LYS A 882 2.57 -26.40 -19.95
C LYS A 882 1.24 -25.84 -19.50
N MET A 883 0.17 -26.29 -20.14
CA MET A 883 -1.20 -25.94 -19.76
C MET A 883 -1.59 -26.74 -18.52
N VAL A 884 -1.85 -26.03 -17.42
CA VAL A 884 -2.20 -26.62 -16.12
C VAL A 884 -3.63 -26.25 -15.71
N ARG A 885 -4.19 -27.00 -14.76
CA ARG A 885 -5.49 -26.71 -14.16
C ARG A 885 -5.46 -25.36 -13.44
N SER A 886 -6.51 -24.57 -13.63
CA SER A 886 -6.72 -23.33 -12.90
C SER A 886 -7.13 -23.58 -11.46
N ASP A 887 -6.85 -22.62 -10.59
CA ASP A 887 -7.32 -22.67 -9.20
C ASP A 887 -8.85 -22.59 -9.14
N LEU A 888 -9.45 -23.51 -8.37
CA LEU A 888 -10.90 -23.50 -8.11
C LEU A 888 -11.31 -22.21 -7.41
N ILE A 889 -12.39 -21.59 -7.90
CA ILE A 889 -12.97 -20.42 -7.25
C ILE A 889 -14.02 -20.93 -6.27
N VAL A 890 -13.66 -20.98 -4.98
CA VAL A 890 -14.60 -21.34 -3.91
C VAL A 890 -15.27 -20.06 -3.41
N ARG A 891 -16.60 -20.01 -3.47
CA ARG A 891 -17.43 -18.96 -2.87
C ARG A 891 -18.61 -19.57 -2.15
N LEU A 892 -18.97 -18.96 -1.02
CA LEU A 892 -20.07 -19.42 -0.16
C LEU A 892 -21.21 -18.41 -0.07
N THR A 893 -20.98 -17.15 -0.47
CA THR A 893 -21.96 -16.06 -0.42
C THR A 893 -21.83 -15.16 -1.67
N PRO A 894 -22.87 -14.38 -2.01
CA PRO A 894 -22.80 -13.41 -3.10
C PRO A 894 -21.95 -12.20 -2.68
N GLY A 895 -20.64 -12.24 -2.93
CA GLY A 895 -19.70 -11.15 -2.61
C GLY A 895 -18.24 -11.62 -2.49
N LEU A 896 -17.32 -10.69 -2.22
CA LEU A 896 -15.90 -10.94 -1.90
C LEU A 896 -15.63 -10.79 -0.39
N ASP A 897 -16.62 -11.11 0.45
CA ASP A 897 -16.54 -10.85 1.88
C ASP A 897 -15.76 -11.95 2.60
N ILE A 898 -14.59 -11.60 3.14
CA ILE A 898 -13.77 -12.45 4.02
C ILE A 898 -14.34 -12.57 5.45
N SER A 899 -15.34 -11.75 5.79
CA SER A 899 -16.00 -11.76 7.10
C SER A 899 -17.45 -11.27 6.99
N ILE A 900 -18.38 -11.97 7.65
CA ILE A 900 -19.79 -11.59 7.73
C ILE A 900 -20.10 -11.20 9.17
N THR A 901 -20.49 -9.95 9.41
CA THR A 901 -20.99 -9.47 10.71
C THR A 901 -22.51 -9.50 10.71
N ARG A 902 -23.13 -10.20 11.66
CA ARG A 902 -24.60 -10.39 11.70
C ARG A 902 -25.23 -10.02 13.04
N GLY A 903 -26.51 -9.65 12.98
CA GLY A 903 -27.35 -9.40 14.15
C GLY A 903 -28.00 -10.67 14.72
N TRP A 904 -28.50 -10.59 15.96
CA TRP A 904 -29.20 -11.69 16.64
C TRP A 904 -30.43 -12.18 15.83
N LYS A 905 -30.62 -13.51 15.70
CA LYS A 905 -31.67 -14.18 14.90
C LYS A 905 -31.63 -13.95 13.38
N THR A 906 -30.44 -13.83 12.80
CA THR A 906 -30.29 -13.77 11.33
C THR A 906 -29.68 -15.06 10.81
N THR A 907 -30.35 -15.74 9.88
CA THR A 907 -29.84 -16.96 9.23
C THR A 907 -28.79 -16.60 8.19
N ILE A 908 -27.65 -17.28 8.19
CA ILE A 908 -26.68 -17.21 7.08
C ILE A 908 -26.87 -18.46 6.23
N ALA A 909 -27.12 -18.27 4.94
CA ALA A 909 -27.09 -19.33 3.94
C ALA A 909 -25.70 -19.33 3.29
N LEU A 910 -24.96 -20.43 3.46
CA LEU A 910 -23.71 -20.69 2.76
C LEU A 910 -24.04 -21.62 1.58
N ASP A 911 -23.93 -21.11 0.36
CA ASP A 911 -24.29 -21.82 -0.85
C ASP A 911 -23.05 -22.00 -1.73
N ALA A 912 -22.30 -23.07 -1.45
CA ALA A 912 -21.12 -23.41 -2.25
C ALA A 912 -21.49 -23.79 -3.69
N GLU A 913 -22.66 -24.42 -3.88
CA GLU A 913 -23.16 -24.90 -5.17
C GLU A 913 -23.50 -23.74 -6.10
N GLY A 914 -24.16 -22.71 -5.58
CA GLY A 914 -24.56 -21.54 -6.36
C GLY A 914 -23.42 -20.56 -6.67
N TYR A 915 -22.34 -20.56 -5.89
CA TYR A 915 -21.31 -19.51 -5.98
C TYR A 915 -19.90 -20.00 -6.31
N SER A 916 -19.55 -21.26 -6.03
CA SER A 916 -18.25 -21.81 -6.45
C SER A 916 -18.28 -22.23 -7.91
N ARG A 917 -17.16 -22.10 -8.62
CA ARG A 917 -17.08 -22.46 -10.04
C ARG A 917 -15.70 -22.99 -10.38
N ASP A 918 -15.65 -24.02 -11.23
CA ASP A 918 -14.43 -24.39 -11.95
C ASP A 918 -14.19 -23.36 -13.07
N PRO A 919 -13.08 -22.62 -13.07
CA PRO A 919 -12.78 -21.71 -14.17
C PRO A 919 -12.49 -22.42 -15.50
N ASP A 920 -12.12 -23.71 -15.46
CA ASP A 920 -11.73 -24.48 -16.64
C ASP A 920 -12.91 -25.24 -17.26
N ASP A 921 -13.99 -25.45 -16.50
CA ASP A 921 -15.25 -26.02 -16.97
C ASP A 921 -16.44 -25.12 -16.57
N PRO A 922 -16.76 -24.11 -17.40
CA PRO A 922 -17.81 -23.17 -17.09
C PRO A 922 -19.22 -23.77 -17.10
N ASP A 923 -19.41 -24.96 -17.68
CA ASP A 923 -20.72 -25.58 -17.95
C ASP A 923 -21.02 -26.77 -17.03
N GLU A 924 -20.04 -27.33 -16.32
CA GLU A 924 -20.30 -28.33 -15.27
C GLU A 924 -20.84 -27.69 -13.97
N SER A 925 -22.05 -28.09 -13.59
CA SER A 925 -22.61 -27.78 -12.26
C SER A 925 -21.76 -28.48 -11.19
N GLN A 926 -21.01 -27.71 -10.40
CA GLN A 926 -20.26 -28.27 -9.29
C GLN A 926 -21.21 -28.78 -8.20
N VAL A 927 -20.99 -30.00 -7.72
CA VAL A 927 -21.77 -30.59 -6.62
C VAL A 927 -21.35 -29.93 -5.31
N GLY A 928 -22.08 -28.88 -4.90
CA GLY A 928 -21.90 -28.21 -3.61
C GLY A 928 -22.97 -28.61 -2.60
N ASN A 929 -22.68 -28.48 -1.31
CA ASN A 929 -23.70 -28.60 -0.26
C ASN A 929 -24.09 -27.19 0.21
N ARG A 930 -25.38 -26.92 0.27
CA ARG A 930 -25.91 -25.72 0.92
C ARG A 930 -26.08 -25.96 2.42
N TYR A 931 -25.59 -25.03 3.23
CA TYR A 931 -25.75 -25.06 4.68
C TYR A 931 -26.41 -23.78 5.17
N ASP A 932 -27.55 -23.92 5.84
CA ASP A 932 -28.21 -22.83 6.54
C ASP A 932 -27.86 -22.91 8.04
N TYR A 933 -27.23 -21.86 8.57
CA TYR A 933 -26.81 -21.78 9.98
C TYR A 933 -27.67 -20.78 10.76
N ASP A 934 -28.53 -21.32 11.64
CA ASP A 934 -29.27 -20.56 12.64
C ASP A 934 -28.45 -20.47 13.95
N PHE A 935 -28.27 -19.25 14.50
CA PHE A 935 -27.85 -19.07 15.91
C PHE A 935 -28.97 -18.41 16.70
#